data_AF-A0A4R2CQQ0-F1
#
_entry.id   AF-A0A4R2CQQ0-F1
#
_cell.length_a   1.000
_cell.length_b   1.000
_cell.length_c   1.000
_cell.angle_alpha   90.00
_cell.angle_beta   90.00
_cell.angle_gamma   90.00
#
_symmetry.space_group_name_H-M   'P 1'
#
loop_
_entity.id
_entity.type
_entity.pdbx_description
1 polymer ?
#
loop_
_entity_poly.entity_id
_entity_poly.type
_entity_poly.pdbx_seq_one_letter_code
_entity_poly.pdbx_strand_id
1 'polypeptide(L)'
;MPGAVPVSDTADTDHPALVDPAGPLSYGALAELVDGLAAGLPEVRTGRRLVHIPLAAERDLVLGYLAVLKAGHVALVTPPEHASITAAYPPDMWLREDGTFAAATGGALNDRTGPRYELHPDLALLLSTSGSTGSPKLVRLSHSNLVSNADAIAAALSITPADRAITSLPLHYCFGLSVLHSQLRAGATAVLWHGSVTDRAFADELRSNQVTLLPATPHVVDLLDVQGVLDNLPSLRLLAQAGGGLPPARVRELATRGRADGWGLAVMYGQTEATARMAVLPPELAGRYPDAVGWPIAGSAFRLDPAGIEQPAGADPADGPVGELVFTGPGVMLGYAEHPDDLALGRMHSELRTGDLARINADGVVRIVGRRSDHVKIMGIRIDLGQVERSLRGDGIPCCVTGTDGQLQVTYECRGRESGAIRAQAASAAGLGESVVSVQEVADLPVLPSGKPDRRGCAALHSTNPAHKDAAITADDSLAAITSVLAPLVNRRAIDPDRSFAELGGDSFNHVAASLGLTRLLGDLPPDWHHRPVRDLVALAARRRPARRALIHRVETTVVMRGVAVVTICGSHVGLFRLAGGAHILLAVAGVLFARYVLTAAETTDRVRRTARAAIGVAVPAVVVAALMVFVFRSIHWSNLALVHWLVRPGDINIFWFVEALLMLSAVTTALVAVPRVRAAYAADPWRTAMAALAVLLVPRYLVPALVDGPVRGLPGTVAWLFVAGIAMAVADTRRRRVVTAAVAAAATIGFFPEWERDLIILAGLVLLALLPTVPVPGLLVRPLGVLAAASLHVYLVQFQVFAFVDTPRVQFAAALGVGLVFCAVSTYALRRLPLPGPTGGALIRRLGTAKHSVREV
;
A
#
# COMPACT_ATOMS: atom_id res chain seq x y z
N MET A 1 -20.49 28.43 -31.59
CA MET A 1 -19.17 29.05 -31.39
C MET A 1 -18.09 28.12 -31.94
N PRO A 2 -17.54 28.38 -33.13
CA PRO A 2 -16.33 27.68 -33.59
C PRO A 2 -15.21 27.89 -32.56
N GLY A 3 -14.47 26.84 -32.20
CA GLY A 3 -13.38 26.91 -31.21
C GLY A 3 -13.75 26.89 -29.73
N ALA A 4 -15.01 26.62 -29.35
CA ALA A 4 -15.40 26.50 -27.94
C ALA A 4 -14.97 25.17 -27.29
N VAL A 5 -14.73 24.14 -28.07
CA VAL A 5 -14.31 22.80 -27.59
C VAL A 5 -12.82 22.64 -27.91
N PRO A 6 -12.01 22.01 -27.03
CA PRO A 6 -10.59 21.78 -27.26
C PRO A 6 -10.36 20.64 -28.29
N VAL A 7 -10.93 20.79 -29.49
CA VAL A 7 -10.77 19.90 -30.65
C VAL A 7 -10.22 20.77 -31.78
N SER A 8 -9.32 20.22 -32.59
CA SER A 8 -8.76 20.91 -33.74
C SER A 8 -9.80 21.08 -34.85
N ASP A 9 -9.94 22.30 -35.37
CA ASP A 9 -10.75 22.58 -36.58
C ASP A 9 -9.98 22.28 -37.88
N THR A 10 -8.68 21.95 -37.80
CA THR A 10 -7.77 21.79 -38.94
C THR A 10 -7.22 20.36 -39.09
N ALA A 11 -7.75 19.41 -38.34
CA ALA A 11 -7.33 18.00 -38.44
C ALA A 11 -7.89 17.36 -39.71
N ASP A 12 -7.13 16.43 -40.29
CA ASP A 12 -7.64 15.49 -41.30
C ASP A 12 -8.83 14.72 -40.69
N THR A 13 -10.00 14.82 -41.32
CA THR A 13 -11.25 14.23 -40.82
C THR A 13 -11.19 12.71 -40.72
N ASP A 14 -10.31 12.07 -41.49
CA ASP A 14 -10.15 10.62 -41.48
C ASP A 14 -9.11 10.15 -40.45
N HIS A 15 -8.34 11.07 -39.86
CA HIS A 15 -7.32 10.74 -38.86
C HIS A 15 -7.94 10.34 -37.52
N PRO A 16 -7.49 9.26 -36.85
CA PRO A 16 -7.95 8.88 -35.51
C PRO A 16 -7.77 9.98 -34.44
N ALA A 17 -8.89 10.41 -33.88
CA ALA A 17 -8.95 11.27 -32.71
C ALA A 17 -8.88 10.47 -31.40
N LEU A 18 -9.70 9.41 -31.29
CA LEU A 18 -9.77 8.52 -30.12
C LEU A 18 -9.47 7.08 -30.53
N VAL A 19 -8.82 6.33 -29.65
CA VAL A 19 -8.62 4.88 -29.82
C VAL A 19 -8.90 4.18 -28.50
N ASP A 20 -9.69 3.12 -28.56
CA ASP A 20 -10.04 2.26 -27.42
C ASP A 20 -10.17 0.80 -27.92
N PRO A 21 -10.59 -0.17 -27.08
CA PRO A 21 -10.76 -1.56 -27.51
C PRO A 21 -11.76 -1.82 -28.65
N ALA A 22 -12.71 -0.90 -28.90
CA ALA A 22 -13.66 -0.99 -30.01
C ALA A 22 -13.06 -0.48 -31.34
N GLY A 23 -11.85 0.10 -31.31
CA GLY A 23 -11.10 0.52 -32.49
C GLY A 23 -10.96 2.05 -32.60
N PRO A 24 -10.38 2.58 -33.69
CA PRO A 24 -10.21 4.02 -33.88
C PRO A 24 -11.53 4.74 -34.19
N LEU A 25 -11.68 5.96 -33.66
CA LEU A 25 -12.71 6.92 -34.03
C LEU A 25 -12.02 8.15 -34.65
N SER A 26 -12.35 8.46 -35.90
CA SER A 26 -11.75 9.59 -36.63
C SER A 26 -12.26 10.95 -36.14
N TYR A 27 -11.56 12.03 -36.47
CA TYR A 27 -12.00 13.40 -36.16
C TYR A 27 -13.36 13.74 -36.78
N GLY A 28 -13.64 13.27 -38.00
CA GLY A 28 -14.93 13.45 -38.66
C GLY A 28 -16.07 12.75 -37.91
N ALA A 29 -15.88 11.46 -37.59
CA ALA A 29 -16.87 10.69 -36.84
C ALA A 29 -17.04 11.23 -35.40
N LEU A 30 -15.96 11.68 -34.76
CA LEU A 30 -16.02 12.37 -33.47
C LEU A 30 -16.89 13.63 -33.56
N ALA A 31 -16.67 14.47 -34.57
CA ALA A 31 -17.42 15.70 -34.75
C ALA A 31 -18.92 15.41 -34.95
N GLU A 32 -19.27 14.45 -35.82
CA GLU A 32 -20.66 14.04 -36.08
C GLU A 32 -21.36 13.52 -34.81
N LEU A 33 -20.71 12.64 -34.05
CA LEU A 33 -21.27 12.09 -32.81
C LEU A 33 -21.44 13.16 -31.73
N VAL A 34 -20.45 14.04 -31.57
CA VAL A 34 -20.52 15.16 -30.63
C VAL A 34 -21.61 16.16 -31.05
N ASP A 35 -21.78 16.44 -32.34
CA ASP A 35 -22.87 17.27 -32.86
C ASP A 35 -24.24 16.66 -32.60
N GLY A 36 -24.40 15.36 -32.85
CA GLY A 36 -25.64 14.64 -32.57
C GLY A 36 -26.01 14.67 -31.09
N LEU A 37 -25.04 14.41 -30.20
CA LEU A 37 -25.27 14.48 -28.75
C LEU A 37 -25.55 15.91 -28.28
N ALA A 38 -24.83 16.91 -28.80
CA ALA A 38 -25.03 18.31 -28.44
C ALA A 38 -26.41 18.83 -28.90
N ALA A 39 -26.89 18.41 -30.07
CA ALA A 39 -28.22 18.75 -30.57
C ALA A 39 -29.36 18.13 -29.73
N GLY A 40 -29.09 17.04 -29.00
CA GLY A 40 -30.04 16.43 -28.07
C GLY A 40 -30.13 17.12 -26.69
N LEU A 41 -29.24 18.08 -26.40
CA LEU A 41 -29.25 18.83 -25.15
C LEU A 41 -30.20 20.05 -25.23
N PRO A 42 -30.75 20.52 -24.10
CA PRO A 42 -31.59 21.72 -24.07
C PRO A 42 -30.90 22.94 -24.68
N GLU A 43 -31.64 23.76 -25.42
CA GLU A 43 -31.05 24.94 -26.03
C GLU A 43 -30.62 25.97 -24.96
N VAL A 44 -29.40 26.50 -25.05
CA VAL A 44 -28.88 27.49 -24.08
C VAL A 44 -29.77 28.73 -23.92
N ARG A 45 -30.58 29.08 -24.93
CA ARG A 45 -31.57 30.17 -24.84
C ARG A 45 -32.67 29.92 -23.79
N THR A 46 -32.91 28.66 -23.43
CA THR A 46 -33.82 28.24 -22.34
C THR A 46 -33.08 28.13 -20.99
N GLY A 47 -31.84 28.63 -20.94
CA GLY A 47 -30.95 28.62 -19.79
C GLY A 47 -29.86 27.55 -19.90
N ARG A 48 -28.67 27.85 -19.39
CA ARG A 48 -27.56 26.88 -19.33
C ARG A 48 -27.84 25.84 -18.25
N ARG A 49 -27.39 24.60 -18.45
CA ARG A 49 -27.55 23.50 -17.49
C ARG A 49 -26.23 23.13 -16.85
N LEU A 50 -26.26 22.78 -15.56
CA LEU A 50 -25.16 22.13 -14.85
C LEU A 50 -25.28 20.62 -15.07
N VAL A 51 -24.32 20.04 -15.78
CA VAL A 51 -24.35 18.62 -16.16
C VAL A 51 -23.28 17.86 -15.38
N HIS A 52 -23.69 16.87 -14.58
CA HIS A 52 -22.77 15.97 -13.90
C HIS A 52 -22.16 14.97 -14.87
N ILE A 53 -20.84 14.84 -14.81
CA ILE A 53 -20.05 14.00 -15.70
C ILE A 53 -19.07 13.16 -14.86
N PRO A 54 -19.33 11.86 -14.68
CA PRO A 54 -18.41 10.95 -13.99
C PRO A 54 -17.26 10.56 -14.93
N LEU A 55 -16.45 11.55 -15.35
CA LEU A 55 -15.55 11.39 -16.50
C LEU A 55 -14.47 10.32 -16.26
N ALA A 56 -14.59 9.22 -17.01
CA ALA A 56 -13.60 8.15 -17.10
C ALA A 56 -13.07 8.04 -18.54
N ALA A 57 -12.01 7.25 -18.74
CA ALA A 57 -11.39 7.00 -20.03
C ALA A 57 -12.22 6.02 -20.89
N GLU A 58 -13.49 6.36 -21.09
CA GLU A 58 -14.47 5.62 -21.88
C GLU A 58 -15.01 6.53 -22.98
N ARG A 59 -15.17 5.99 -24.18
CA ARG A 59 -15.54 6.76 -25.38
C ARG A 59 -16.82 7.54 -25.20
N ASP A 60 -17.86 6.90 -24.70
CA ASP A 60 -19.20 7.51 -24.57
C ASP A 60 -19.20 8.67 -23.57
N LEU A 61 -18.43 8.55 -22.48
CA LEU A 61 -18.26 9.62 -21.50
C LEU A 61 -17.43 10.79 -22.06
N VAL A 62 -16.39 10.52 -22.85
CA VAL A 62 -15.62 11.55 -23.55
C VAL A 62 -16.49 12.28 -24.57
N LEU A 63 -17.29 11.56 -25.35
CA LEU A 63 -18.23 12.14 -26.32
C LEU A 63 -19.27 13.03 -25.63
N GLY A 64 -19.90 12.54 -24.55
CA GLY A 64 -20.85 13.32 -23.77
C GLY A 64 -20.23 14.57 -23.14
N TYR A 65 -18.99 14.48 -22.63
CA TYR A 65 -18.25 15.62 -22.12
C TYR A 65 -18.01 16.70 -23.19
N LEU A 66 -17.54 16.32 -24.36
CA LEU A 66 -17.33 17.24 -25.47
C LEU A 66 -18.65 17.85 -25.96
N ALA A 67 -19.74 17.06 -25.96
CA ALA A 67 -21.07 17.53 -26.34
C ALA A 67 -21.62 18.59 -25.37
N VAL A 68 -21.44 18.41 -24.06
CA VAL A 68 -21.82 19.41 -23.04
C VAL A 68 -21.09 20.73 -23.27
N LEU A 69 -19.78 20.68 -23.53
CA LEU A 69 -18.99 21.88 -23.85
C LEU A 69 -19.44 22.52 -25.17
N LYS A 70 -19.69 21.71 -26.21
CA LYS A 70 -20.13 22.20 -27.53
C LYS A 70 -21.50 22.89 -27.46
N ALA A 71 -22.42 22.31 -26.71
CA ALA A 71 -23.75 22.86 -26.47
C ALA A 71 -23.72 24.14 -25.62
N GLY A 72 -22.59 24.46 -24.98
CA GLY A 72 -22.45 25.66 -24.15
C GLY A 72 -23.04 25.50 -22.74
N HIS A 73 -23.17 24.27 -22.25
CA HIS A 73 -23.54 23.96 -20.86
C HIS A 73 -22.30 23.88 -19.96
N VAL A 74 -22.50 23.70 -18.65
CA VAL A 74 -21.40 23.61 -17.67
C VAL A 74 -21.16 22.16 -17.29
N ALA A 75 -19.94 21.68 -17.50
CA ALA A 75 -19.50 20.36 -17.08
C ALA A 75 -19.09 20.36 -15.60
N LEU A 76 -19.78 19.58 -14.77
CA LEU A 76 -19.36 19.24 -13.40
C LEU A 76 -18.67 17.88 -13.44
N VAL A 77 -17.34 17.91 -13.58
CA VAL A 77 -16.53 16.69 -13.65
C VAL A 77 -16.13 16.25 -12.24
N THR A 78 -16.43 15.00 -11.91
CA THR A 78 -16.29 14.48 -10.55
C THR A 78 -15.51 13.15 -10.48
N PRO A 79 -14.85 12.84 -9.35
CA PRO A 79 -14.30 11.51 -9.09
C PRO A 79 -15.41 10.49 -8.77
N PRO A 80 -15.10 9.18 -8.69
CA PRO A 80 -16.08 8.16 -8.29
C PRO A 80 -16.78 8.46 -6.94
N GLU A 81 -16.05 9.01 -5.97
CA GLU A 81 -16.58 9.41 -4.66
C GLU A 81 -17.07 10.88 -4.67
N HIS A 82 -18.21 11.16 -5.31
CA HIS A 82 -18.69 12.53 -5.59
C HIS A 82 -19.93 12.97 -4.82
N ALA A 83 -20.46 12.14 -3.92
CA ALA A 83 -21.73 12.39 -3.25
C ALA A 83 -21.80 13.77 -2.55
N SER A 84 -20.71 14.22 -1.93
CA SER A 84 -20.64 15.54 -1.29
C SER A 84 -20.69 16.70 -2.29
N ILE A 85 -20.05 16.54 -3.46
CA ILE A 85 -20.03 17.56 -4.52
C ILE A 85 -21.43 17.67 -5.13
N THR A 86 -22.07 16.57 -5.50
CA THR A 86 -23.42 16.60 -6.08
C THR A 86 -24.50 16.93 -5.06
N ALA A 87 -24.26 16.74 -3.77
CA ALA A 87 -25.14 17.23 -2.71
C ALA A 87 -25.04 18.76 -2.54
N ALA A 88 -23.84 19.32 -2.65
CA ALA A 88 -23.63 20.77 -2.59
C ALA A 88 -24.05 21.48 -3.89
N TYR A 89 -23.83 20.84 -5.05
CA TYR A 89 -24.20 21.32 -6.38
C TYR A 89 -25.09 20.29 -7.10
N PRO A 90 -26.37 20.13 -6.68
CA PRO A 90 -27.34 19.27 -7.36
C PRO A 90 -27.42 19.55 -8.88
N PRO A 91 -26.92 18.65 -9.74
CA PRO A 91 -26.89 18.91 -11.18
C PRO A 91 -28.30 18.95 -11.76
N ASP A 92 -28.47 19.69 -12.87
CA ASP A 92 -29.70 19.67 -13.66
C ASP A 92 -29.84 18.34 -14.43
N MET A 93 -28.71 17.82 -14.91
CA MET A 93 -28.61 16.66 -15.79
C MET A 93 -27.46 15.75 -15.40
N TRP A 94 -27.59 14.48 -15.73
CA TRP A 94 -26.58 13.45 -15.50
C TRP A 94 -26.20 12.83 -16.83
N LEU A 95 -24.90 12.76 -17.12
CA LEU A 95 -24.36 11.85 -18.12
C LEU A 95 -24.22 10.47 -17.49
N ARG A 96 -24.89 9.47 -18.07
CA ARG A 96 -24.81 8.06 -17.66
C ARG A 96 -23.61 7.37 -18.29
N GLU A 97 -23.23 6.22 -17.74
CA GLU A 97 -22.13 5.39 -18.25
C GLU A 97 -22.34 4.95 -19.71
N ASP A 98 -23.60 4.80 -20.15
CA ASP A 98 -23.97 4.47 -21.54
C ASP A 98 -23.95 5.67 -22.50
N GLY A 99 -23.42 6.82 -22.08
CA GLY A 99 -23.36 8.05 -22.88
C GLY A 99 -24.68 8.81 -22.99
N THR A 100 -25.77 8.33 -22.38
CA THR A 100 -27.07 9.00 -22.45
C THR A 100 -27.22 10.08 -21.38
N PHE A 101 -27.94 11.14 -21.72
CA PHE A 101 -28.27 12.22 -20.78
C PHE A 101 -29.62 11.98 -20.13
N ALA A 102 -29.70 12.14 -18.81
CA ALA A 102 -30.93 12.05 -18.04
C ALA A 102 -31.16 13.31 -17.20
N ALA A 103 -32.42 13.75 -17.08
CA ALA A 103 -32.78 14.80 -16.14
C ALA A 103 -32.64 14.30 -14.69
N ALA A 104 -32.22 15.18 -13.77
CA ALA A 104 -32.02 14.83 -12.36
C ALA A 104 -33.28 14.32 -11.64
N THR A 105 -34.48 14.59 -12.17
CA THR A 105 -35.77 14.14 -11.61
C THR A 105 -36.33 12.86 -12.25
N GLY A 106 -35.56 12.15 -13.09
CA GLY A 106 -35.95 10.85 -13.64
C GLY A 106 -36.95 10.88 -14.80
N GLY A 107 -37.04 12.00 -15.54
CA GLY A 107 -37.90 12.17 -16.72
C GLY A 107 -37.13 12.44 -18.02
N ALA A 108 -37.86 12.54 -19.14
CA ALA A 108 -37.30 12.98 -20.42
C ALA A 108 -36.74 14.41 -20.31
N LEU A 109 -35.64 14.69 -21.00
CA LEU A 109 -35.10 16.04 -21.16
C LEU A 109 -36.15 16.92 -21.83
N ASN A 110 -36.82 17.78 -21.08
CA ASN A 110 -37.80 18.69 -21.63
C ASN A 110 -37.50 20.13 -21.17
N ASP A 111 -37.74 21.10 -22.05
CA ASP A 111 -37.53 22.53 -21.81
C ASP A 111 -38.41 23.11 -20.68
N ARG A 112 -39.30 22.30 -20.08
CA ARG A 112 -40.32 22.75 -19.13
C ARG A 112 -39.78 22.88 -17.70
N THR A 113 -38.67 22.23 -17.36
CA THR A 113 -37.93 22.48 -16.12
C THR A 113 -36.82 23.49 -16.40
N GLY A 114 -36.99 24.72 -15.92
CA GLY A 114 -35.97 25.78 -16.01
C GLY A 114 -34.67 25.39 -15.29
N PRO A 115 -33.56 26.10 -15.56
CA PRO A 115 -32.27 25.82 -14.93
C PRO A 115 -32.35 26.02 -13.40
N ARG A 116 -31.67 25.17 -12.62
CA ARG A 116 -31.57 25.32 -11.16
C ARG A 116 -30.71 26.50 -10.73
N TYR A 117 -29.75 26.89 -11.57
CA TYR A 117 -28.73 27.89 -11.27
C TYR A 117 -28.67 28.95 -12.34
N GLU A 118 -28.31 30.16 -11.92
CA GLU A 118 -27.74 31.15 -12.83
C GLU A 118 -26.27 30.80 -13.04
N LEU A 119 -25.89 30.51 -14.30
CA LEU A 119 -24.54 30.08 -14.66
C LEU A 119 -23.88 31.17 -15.50
N HIS A 120 -22.73 31.69 -15.04
CA HIS A 120 -22.01 32.75 -15.73
C HIS A 120 -21.69 32.34 -17.18
N PRO A 121 -21.88 33.19 -18.20
CA PRO A 121 -21.68 32.82 -19.61
C PRO A 121 -20.31 32.18 -19.93
N ASP A 122 -19.25 32.67 -19.28
CA ASP A 122 -17.89 32.15 -19.50
C ASP A 122 -17.62 30.82 -18.80
N LEU A 123 -18.38 30.43 -17.76
CA LEU A 123 -18.14 29.21 -17.00
C LEU A 123 -18.37 27.99 -17.88
N ALA A 124 -17.40 27.10 -17.99
CA ALA A 124 -17.46 25.91 -18.85
C ALA A 124 -17.27 24.61 -18.07
N LEU A 125 -16.34 24.62 -17.11
CA LEU A 125 -15.92 23.43 -16.39
C LEU A 125 -15.74 23.74 -14.90
N LEU A 126 -16.25 22.83 -14.08
CA LEU A 126 -16.01 22.76 -12.64
C LEU A 126 -15.19 21.52 -12.33
N LEU A 127 -14.06 21.72 -11.63
CA LEU A 127 -13.19 20.65 -11.18
C LEU A 127 -12.87 20.79 -9.70
N SER A 128 -12.85 19.68 -8.97
CA SER A 128 -12.30 19.65 -7.62
C SER A 128 -10.76 19.71 -7.65
N THR A 129 -10.15 20.19 -6.56
CA THR A 129 -8.70 20.08 -6.39
C THR A 129 -8.36 18.71 -5.77
N SER A 130 -7.27 18.09 -6.21
CA SER A 130 -6.88 16.70 -5.87
C SER A 130 -6.54 16.45 -4.39
N GLY A 131 -6.88 17.36 -3.49
CA GLY A 131 -6.55 17.34 -2.06
C GLY A 131 -7.75 17.41 -1.11
N SER A 132 -8.98 17.43 -1.62
CA SER A 132 -10.17 17.51 -0.76
C SER A 132 -11.13 16.36 -0.99
N THR A 133 -10.73 15.14 -0.58
CA THR A 133 -11.67 14.03 -0.42
C THR A 133 -12.69 14.43 0.66
N GLY A 134 -13.78 15.08 0.24
CA GLY A 134 -14.86 15.56 1.11
C GLY A 134 -15.25 17.03 0.96
N SER A 135 -14.41 17.93 0.40
CA SER A 135 -14.81 19.35 0.23
C SER A 135 -15.63 19.55 -1.04
N PRO A 136 -16.76 20.28 -0.98
CA PRO A 136 -17.50 20.67 -2.17
C PRO A 136 -16.83 21.82 -2.94
N LYS A 137 -15.66 22.35 -2.53
CA LYS A 137 -15.02 23.46 -3.22
C LYS A 137 -14.57 23.09 -4.63
N LEU A 138 -14.97 23.89 -5.63
CA LEU A 138 -14.69 23.66 -7.05
C LEU A 138 -13.92 24.85 -7.66
N VAL A 139 -13.06 24.56 -8.62
CA VAL A 139 -12.40 25.56 -9.46
C VAL A 139 -13.29 25.84 -10.66
N ARG A 140 -13.60 27.11 -10.90
CA ARG A 140 -14.42 27.59 -12.02
C ARG A 140 -13.54 27.94 -13.21
N LEU A 141 -13.68 27.19 -14.30
CA LEU A 141 -12.87 27.32 -15.51
C LEU A 141 -13.72 27.72 -16.70
N SER A 142 -13.18 28.60 -17.54
CA SER A 142 -13.82 29.06 -18.78
C SER A 142 -13.36 28.30 -20.02
N HIS A 143 -14.13 28.39 -21.11
CA HIS A 143 -13.73 27.82 -22.40
C HIS A 143 -12.36 28.35 -22.87
N SER A 144 -12.13 29.66 -22.72
CA SER A 144 -10.84 30.26 -23.07
C SER A 144 -9.70 29.72 -22.19
N ASN A 145 -9.96 29.39 -20.92
CA ASN A 145 -8.96 28.74 -20.09
C ASN A 145 -8.58 27.36 -20.67
N LEU A 146 -9.57 26.54 -21.03
CA LEU A 146 -9.34 25.18 -21.55
C LEU A 146 -8.57 25.21 -22.88
N VAL A 147 -9.02 26.03 -23.84
CA VAL A 147 -8.42 26.09 -25.19
C VAL A 147 -7.01 26.68 -25.14
N SER A 148 -6.82 27.82 -24.45
CA SER A 148 -5.49 28.44 -24.37
C SER A 148 -4.47 27.55 -23.66
N ASN A 149 -4.86 26.82 -22.62
CA ASN A 149 -3.94 25.90 -21.96
C ASN A 149 -3.63 24.68 -22.84
N ALA A 150 -4.63 24.13 -23.55
CA ALA A 150 -4.43 23.04 -24.49
C ALA A 150 -3.46 23.43 -25.62
N ASP A 151 -3.64 24.62 -26.21
CA ASP A 151 -2.76 25.18 -27.25
C ASP A 151 -1.34 25.38 -26.72
N ALA A 152 -1.20 25.96 -25.52
CA ALA A 152 0.10 26.22 -24.92
C ALA A 152 0.83 24.92 -24.51
N ILE A 153 0.10 23.89 -24.06
CA ILE A 153 0.65 22.56 -23.80
C ILE A 153 1.11 21.90 -25.10
N ALA A 154 0.27 21.93 -26.14
CA ALA A 154 0.60 21.34 -27.43
C ALA A 154 1.86 21.97 -28.02
N ALA A 155 1.97 23.30 -27.96
CA ALA A 155 3.19 24.01 -28.36
C ALA A 155 4.40 23.61 -27.49
N ALA A 156 4.27 23.65 -26.16
CA ALA A 156 5.38 23.40 -25.24
C ALA A 156 5.93 21.97 -25.30
N LEU A 157 5.09 20.97 -25.61
CA LEU A 157 5.50 19.57 -25.79
C LEU A 157 5.73 19.18 -27.26
N SER A 158 5.57 20.14 -28.18
CA SER A 158 5.63 19.91 -29.63
C SER A 158 4.76 18.74 -30.04
N ILE A 159 3.49 18.76 -29.64
CA ILE A 159 2.49 17.74 -30.00
C ILE A 159 2.08 18.00 -31.45
N THR A 160 2.11 16.95 -32.25
CA THR A 160 1.74 16.99 -33.68
C THR A 160 0.65 15.97 -33.97
N PRO A 161 0.00 16.02 -35.13
CA PRO A 161 -0.96 14.99 -35.52
C PRO A 161 -0.38 13.56 -35.52
N ALA A 162 0.94 13.39 -35.65
CA ALA A 162 1.58 12.07 -35.59
C ALA A 162 1.66 11.49 -34.17
N ASP A 163 1.37 12.29 -33.13
CA ASP A 163 1.48 11.85 -31.75
C ASP A 163 0.26 11.06 -31.26
N ARG A 164 0.54 10.16 -30.32
CA ARG A 164 -0.45 9.29 -29.69
C ARG A 164 -0.17 9.28 -28.19
N ALA A 165 -1.10 9.82 -27.39
CA ALA A 165 -0.96 9.82 -25.93
C ALA A 165 -1.99 8.95 -25.25
N ILE A 166 -1.55 8.14 -24.28
CA ILE A 166 -2.43 7.30 -23.49
C ILE A 166 -2.96 8.04 -22.26
N THR A 167 -4.22 7.79 -21.89
CA THR A 167 -4.83 8.31 -20.65
C THR A 167 -4.38 7.49 -19.43
N SER A 168 -3.10 7.54 -19.08
CA SER A 168 -2.54 6.85 -17.90
C SER A 168 -2.94 7.47 -16.55
N LEU A 169 -3.66 8.61 -16.58
CA LEU A 169 -4.10 9.36 -15.41
C LEU A 169 -5.62 9.59 -15.50
N PRO A 170 -6.35 9.59 -14.37
CA PRO A 170 -7.79 9.78 -14.38
C PRO A 170 -8.21 11.10 -15.03
N LEU A 171 -9.25 11.06 -15.87
CA LEU A 171 -9.75 12.24 -16.59
C LEU A 171 -10.51 13.23 -15.70
N HIS A 172 -10.95 12.81 -14.51
CA HIS A 172 -11.48 13.72 -13.49
C HIS A 172 -10.39 14.52 -12.75
N TYR A 173 -9.10 14.25 -13.01
CA TYR A 173 -7.98 15.07 -12.55
C TYR A 173 -7.51 16.00 -13.66
N CYS A 174 -7.23 17.27 -13.31
CA CYS A 174 -6.85 18.30 -14.29
C CYS A 174 -5.64 17.89 -15.16
N PHE A 175 -4.68 17.13 -14.59
CA PHE A 175 -3.54 16.64 -15.37
C PHE A 175 -3.97 15.63 -16.43
N GLY A 176 -4.76 14.61 -16.07
CA GLY A 176 -5.29 13.64 -17.02
C GLY A 176 -6.15 14.32 -18.10
N LEU A 177 -7.05 15.22 -17.69
CA LEU A 177 -7.91 15.96 -18.61
C LEU A 177 -7.12 16.86 -19.58
N SER A 178 -6.04 17.50 -19.12
CA SER A 178 -5.18 18.32 -19.96
C SER A 178 -4.50 17.52 -21.08
N VAL A 179 -4.26 16.22 -20.87
CA VAL A 179 -3.72 15.34 -21.91
C VAL A 179 -4.76 15.18 -23.02
N LEU A 180 -6.00 14.83 -22.66
CA LEU A 180 -7.10 14.71 -23.63
C LEU A 180 -7.27 16.00 -24.44
N HIS A 181 -7.38 17.15 -23.77
CA HIS A 181 -7.54 18.44 -24.44
C HIS A 181 -6.38 18.78 -25.37
N SER A 182 -5.13 18.62 -24.92
CA SER A 182 -3.97 18.97 -25.74
C SER A 182 -3.76 18.04 -26.94
N GLN A 183 -4.10 16.74 -26.83
CA GLN A 183 -4.07 15.83 -27.98
C GLN A 183 -5.12 16.22 -29.03
N LEU A 184 -6.38 16.35 -28.61
CA LEU A 184 -7.49 16.65 -29.52
C LEU A 184 -7.31 18.02 -30.18
N ARG A 185 -6.75 18.99 -29.43
CA ARG A 185 -6.45 20.32 -29.95
C ARG A 185 -5.31 20.34 -30.96
N ALA A 186 -4.31 19.47 -30.80
CA ALA A 186 -3.19 19.36 -31.72
C ALA A 186 -3.51 18.53 -32.99
N GLY A 187 -4.70 17.95 -33.10
CA GLY A 187 -5.03 16.99 -34.17
C GLY A 187 -4.37 15.62 -33.97
N ALA A 188 -3.88 15.32 -32.76
CA ALA A 188 -3.22 14.07 -32.39
C ALA A 188 -4.22 13.02 -31.91
N THR A 189 -3.75 11.81 -31.58
CA THR A 189 -4.64 10.73 -31.09
C THR A 189 -4.59 10.60 -29.55
N ALA A 190 -5.74 10.51 -28.91
CA ALA A 190 -5.86 10.09 -27.51
C ALA A 190 -6.22 8.60 -27.43
N VAL A 191 -5.36 7.80 -26.81
CA VAL A 191 -5.58 6.38 -26.53
C VAL A 191 -6.24 6.25 -25.15
N LEU A 192 -7.50 5.83 -25.13
CA LEU A 192 -8.32 5.71 -23.93
C LEU A 192 -8.00 4.39 -23.23
N TRP A 193 -7.39 4.49 -22.05
CA TRP A 193 -7.04 3.36 -21.19
C TRP A 193 -7.79 3.44 -19.86
N HIS A 194 -8.63 2.43 -19.60
CA HIS A 194 -9.44 2.34 -18.39
C HIS A 194 -8.86 1.38 -17.32
N GLY A 195 -7.75 0.70 -17.61
CA GLY A 195 -7.08 -0.21 -16.66
C GLY A 195 -6.09 0.49 -15.74
N SER A 196 -5.41 -0.26 -14.88
CA SER A 196 -4.34 0.30 -14.03
C SER A 196 -3.01 0.31 -14.78
N VAL A 197 -2.18 1.34 -14.54
CA VAL A 197 -0.78 1.36 -15.00
C VAL A 197 0.05 0.22 -14.40
N THR A 198 -0.42 -0.42 -13.32
CA THR A 198 0.21 -1.62 -12.74
C THR A 198 -0.09 -2.90 -13.52
N ASP A 199 -1.09 -2.89 -14.38
CA ASP A 199 -1.56 -4.09 -15.06
C ASP A 199 -0.58 -4.54 -16.12
N ARG A 200 -0.41 -5.85 -16.27
CA ARG A 200 0.50 -6.41 -17.28
C ARG A 200 0.14 -5.95 -18.69
N ALA A 201 -1.16 -5.82 -18.96
CA ALA A 201 -1.69 -5.38 -20.24
C ALA A 201 -1.33 -3.93 -20.59
N PHE A 202 -0.99 -3.08 -19.62
CA PHE A 202 -0.66 -1.67 -19.89
C PHE A 202 0.55 -1.54 -20.84
N ALA A 203 1.58 -2.35 -20.63
CA ALA A 203 2.76 -2.36 -21.51
C ALA A 203 2.46 -2.90 -22.92
N ASP A 204 1.49 -3.81 -23.04
CA ASP A 204 1.00 -4.31 -24.34
C ASP A 204 0.18 -3.22 -25.05
N GLU A 205 -0.63 -2.46 -24.30
CA GLU A 205 -1.45 -1.36 -24.82
C GLU A 205 -0.60 -0.23 -25.38
N LEU A 206 0.44 0.17 -24.64
CA LEU A 206 1.41 1.19 -25.07
C LEU A 206 2.06 0.82 -26.42
N ARG A 207 2.45 -0.45 -26.58
CA ARG A 207 3.11 -0.95 -27.79
C ARG A 207 2.14 -1.11 -28.95
N SER A 208 0.98 -1.74 -28.70
CA SER A 208 -0.02 -2.03 -29.74
C SER A 208 -0.60 -0.75 -30.33
N ASN A 209 -0.72 0.30 -29.51
CA ASN A 209 -1.17 1.62 -29.95
C ASN A 209 -0.02 2.56 -30.31
N GLN A 210 1.23 2.10 -30.38
CA GLN A 210 2.39 2.93 -30.75
C GLN A 210 2.44 4.28 -30.01
N VAL A 211 2.24 4.25 -28.70
CA VAL A 211 2.14 5.46 -27.87
C VAL A 211 3.45 6.25 -27.93
N THR A 212 3.35 7.53 -28.33
CA THR A 212 4.49 8.44 -28.47
C THR A 212 4.66 9.37 -27.27
N LEU A 213 3.57 9.66 -26.55
CA LEU A 213 3.58 10.53 -25.39
C LEU A 213 2.98 9.82 -24.18
N LEU A 214 3.79 9.66 -23.13
CA LEU A 214 3.37 9.02 -21.88
C LEU A 214 3.32 10.06 -20.75
N PRO A 215 2.12 10.46 -20.29
CA PRO A 215 2.00 11.29 -19.11
C PRO A 215 2.22 10.45 -17.84
N ALA A 216 2.93 10.99 -16.85
CA ALA A 216 3.19 10.28 -15.60
C ALA A 216 3.40 11.24 -14.42
N THR A 217 3.03 10.79 -13.21
CA THR A 217 3.46 11.41 -11.95
C THR A 217 4.76 10.73 -11.46
N PRO A 218 5.52 11.31 -10.50
CA PRO A 218 6.75 10.69 -10.01
C PRO A 218 6.58 9.22 -9.60
N HIS A 219 5.51 8.91 -8.87
CA HIS A 219 5.19 7.54 -8.47
C HIS A 219 4.91 6.61 -9.66
N VAL A 220 4.20 7.11 -10.69
CA VAL A 220 3.93 6.34 -11.91
C VAL A 220 5.23 6.10 -12.69
N VAL A 221 6.12 7.10 -12.78
CA VAL A 221 7.45 6.93 -13.38
C VAL A 221 8.22 5.83 -12.69
N ASP A 222 8.31 5.86 -11.35
CA ASP A 222 9.04 4.84 -10.58
C ASP A 222 8.41 3.46 -10.70
N LEU A 223 7.08 3.37 -10.71
CA LEU A 223 6.37 2.12 -10.90
C LEU A 223 6.66 1.51 -12.28
N LEU A 224 6.54 2.31 -13.34
CA LEU A 224 6.81 1.85 -14.72
C LEU A 224 8.26 1.45 -14.90
N ASP A 225 9.18 2.14 -14.23
CA ASP A 225 10.60 1.80 -14.24
C ASP A 225 10.88 0.47 -13.50
N VAL A 226 10.35 0.29 -12.30
CA VAL A 226 10.44 -0.98 -11.55
C VAL A 226 9.84 -2.15 -12.33
N GLN A 227 8.79 -1.87 -13.11
CA GLN A 227 8.16 -2.87 -13.96
C GLN A 227 8.97 -3.19 -15.23
N GLY A 228 9.90 -2.32 -15.63
CA GLY A 228 10.69 -2.42 -16.87
C GLY A 228 9.90 -2.00 -18.10
N VAL A 229 8.82 -1.23 -17.93
CA VAL A 229 7.95 -0.81 -19.04
C VAL A 229 8.69 0.18 -19.93
N LEU A 230 9.43 1.12 -19.35
CA LEU A 230 10.18 2.14 -20.09
C LEU A 230 11.34 1.59 -20.95
N ASP A 231 11.80 0.35 -20.67
CA ASP A 231 12.89 -0.29 -21.42
C ASP A 231 12.48 -0.79 -22.82
N ASN A 232 11.18 -0.86 -23.12
CA ASN A 232 10.68 -1.53 -24.32
C ASN A 232 9.51 -0.78 -24.97
N LEU A 233 9.68 0.53 -25.20
CA LEU A 233 8.70 1.38 -25.86
C LEU A 233 9.32 2.06 -27.10
N PRO A 234 9.42 1.35 -28.24
CA PRO A 234 10.13 1.85 -29.43
C PRO A 234 9.46 3.06 -30.08
N SER A 235 8.15 3.26 -29.85
CA SER A 235 7.39 4.40 -30.36
C SER A 235 7.42 5.61 -29.43
N LEU A 236 7.92 5.46 -28.19
CA LEU A 236 7.91 6.54 -27.23
C LEU A 236 8.83 7.67 -27.72
N ARG A 237 8.29 8.88 -27.77
CA ARG A 237 9.02 10.12 -28.08
C ARG A 237 9.22 10.94 -26.81
N LEU A 238 8.23 10.94 -25.92
CA LEU A 238 8.19 11.87 -24.79
C LEU A 238 7.55 11.27 -23.54
N LEU A 239 8.30 11.23 -22.45
CA LEU A 239 7.80 11.05 -21.09
C LEU A 239 7.48 12.43 -20.51
N ALA A 240 6.20 12.70 -20.26
CA ALA A 240 5.72 14.00 -19.77
C ALA A 240 5.39 13.90 -18.28
N GLN A 241 6.30 14.36 -17.43
CA GLN A 241 6.20 14.23 -15.97
C GLN A 241 5.60 15.49 -15.32
N ALA A 242 4.57 15.34 -14.49
CA ALA A 242 4.05 16.43 -13.66
C ALA A 242 3.43 15.91 -12.35
N GLY A 243 2.78 16.79 -11.58
CA GLY A 243 2.02 16.43 -10.37
C GLY A 243 2.84 16.31 -9.09
N GLY A 244 4.18 16.31 -9.19
CA GLY A 244 5.12 16.31 -8.06
C GLY A 244 6.54 16.55 -8.54
N GLY A 245 7.45 16.91 -7.64
CA GLY A 245 8.87 17.04 -7.97
C GLY A 245 9.54 15.66 -8.09
N LEU A 246 10.44 15.51 -9.07
CA LEU A 246 11.42 14.43 -9.09
C LEU A 246 12.73 14.93 -8.49
N PRO A 247 13.49 14.09 -7.76
CA PRO A 247 14.84 14.46 -7.33
C PRO A 247 15.72 14.81 -8.53
N PRO A 248 16.59 15.83 -8.46
CA PRO A 248 17.42 16.22 -9.60
C PRO A 248 18.29 15.09 -10.16
N ALA A 249 18.78 14.20 -9.29
CA ALA A 249 19.52 13.01 -9.72
C ALA A 249 18.68 12.10 -10.62
N ARG A 250 17.40 11.92 -10.28
CA ARG A 250 16.44 11.10 -11.04
C ARG A 250 16.07 11.75 -12.36
N VAL A 251 15.90 13.07 -12.40
CA VAL A 251 15.68 13.81 -13.65
C VAL A 251 16.88 13.65 -14.59
N ARG A 252 18.12 13.80 -14.09
CA ARG A 252 19.33 13.57 -14.88
C ARG A 252 19.42 12.15 -15.42
N GLU A 253 19.16 11.16 -14.58
CA GLU A 253 19.17 9.75 -14.94
C GLU A 253 18.18 9.47 -16.08
N LEU A 254 16.91 9.81 -15.89
CA LEU A 254 15.84 9.58 -16.86
C LEU A 254 16.08 10.36 -18.16
N ALA A 255 16.55 11.61 -18.09
CA ALA A 255 16.89 12.38 -19.28
C ALA A 255 18.08 11.76 -20.05
N THR A 256 19.05 11.18 -19.35
CA THR A 256 20.21 10.53 -19.98
C THR A 256 19.84 9.21 -20.61
N ARG A 257 19.11 8.37 -19.88
CA ARG A 257 18.58 7.09 -20.37
C ARG A 257 17.63 7.32 -21.54
N GLY A 258 16.69 8.23 -21.41
CA GLY A 258 15.75 8.53 -22.50
C GLY A 258 16.46 8.93 -23.77
N ARG A 259 17.46 9.81 -23.70
CA ARG A 259 18.27 10.17 -24.88
C ARG A 259 18.98 8.96 -25.50
N ALA A 260 19.45 8.00 -24.69
CA ALA A 260 20.06 6.77 -25.19
C ALA A 260 19.02 5.84 -25.85
N ASP A 261 17.79 5.82 -25.32
CA ASP A 261 16.69 4.97 -25.77
C ASP A 261 15.80 5.64 -26.85
N GLY A 262 16.10 6.89 -27.23
CA GLY A 262 15.42 7.63 -28.30
C GLY A 262 14.21 8.49 -27.87
N TRP A 263 14.00 8.73 -26.58
CA TRP A 263 12.88 9.53 -26.05
C TRP A 263 13.33 10.67 -25.11
N GLY A 264 12.49 11.70 -24.98
CA GLY A 264 12.73 12.86 -24.14
C GLY A 264 12.00 12.83 -22.79
N LEU A 265 12.52 13.54 -21.78
CA LEU A 265 11.82 13.78 -20.52
C LEU A 265 11.41 15.25 -20.41
N ALA A 266 10.11 15.56 -20.47
CA ALA A 266 9.62 16.89 -20.11
C ALA A 266 9.19 16.91 -18.63
N VAL A 267 9.73 17.85 -17.85
CA VAL A 267 9.28 18.11 -16.48
C VAL A 267 8.34 19.29 -16.50
N MET A 268 7.17 19.18 -15.86
CA MET A 268 6.12 20.18 -15.95
C MET A 268 5.59 20.54 -14.57
N TYR A 269 5.15 21.78 -14.42
CA TYR A 269 4.56 22.30 -13.20
C TYR A 269 3.23 22.96 -13.49
N GLY A 270 2.28 22.83 -12.57
CA GLY A 270 0.95 23.38 -12.73
C GLY A 270 0.03 23.13 -11.54
N GLN A 271 -1.13 23.79 -11.60
CA GLN A 271 -2.19 23.75 -10.60
C GLN A 271 -3.56 23.76 -11.32
N THR A 272 -4.60 23.20 -10.70
CA THR A 272 -5.96 23.18 -11.27
C THR A 272 -6.47 24.60 -11.54
N GLU A 273 -6.11 25.54 -10.67
CA GLU A 273 -6.44 26.97 -10.73
C GLU A 273 -5.81 27.70 -11.92
N ALA A 274 -4.88 27.07 -12.62
CA ALA A 274 -4.25 27.58 -13.83
C ALA A 274 -4.56 26.74 -15.08
N THR A 275 -5.55 25.84 -14.99
CA THR A 275 -6.12 25.08 -16.12
C THR A 275 -5.16 24.15 -16.85
N ALA A 276 -3.98 23.94 -16.29
CA ALA A 276 -3.57 22.69 -15.64
C ALA A 276 -2.04 22.70 -15.58
N ARG A 277 -1.38 23.12 -16.66
CA ARG A 277 0.07 23.31 -16.75
C ARG A 277 0.39 24.79 -16.82
N MET A 278 1.47 25.19 -16.15
CA MET A 278 1.93 26.56 -16.02
C MET A 278 3.37 26.72 -16.50
N ALA A 279 4.19 25.68 -16.32
CA ALA A 279 5.58 25.66 -16.76
C ALA A 279 5.97 24.31 -17.39
N VAL A 280 6.92 24.36 -18.32
CA VAL A 280 7.55 23.19 -18.93
C VAL A 280 9.06 23.39 -19.00
N LEU A 281 9.80 22.40 -18.53
CA LEU A 281 11.22 22.19 -18.81
C LEU A 281 11.33 21.21 -19.98
N PRO A 282 11.80 21.66 -21.16
CA PRO A 282 11.83 20.81 -22.34
C PRO A 282 12.92 19.72 -22.24
N PRO A 283 12.77 18.60 -22.98
CA PRO A 283 13.64 17.43 -22.85
C PRO A 283 15.14 17.66 -23.00
N GLU A 284 15.52 18.53 -23.93
CA GLU A 284 16.89 18.89 -24.22
C GLU A 284 17.56 19.67 -23.07
N LEU A 285 16.77 20.30 -22.20
CA LEU A 285 17.25 21.07 -21.04
C LEU A 285 17.07 20.33 -19.71
N ALA A 286 16.32 19.22 -19.67
CA ALA A 286 16.09 18.43 -18.46
C ALA A 286 17.39 17.95 -17.78
N GLY A 287 18.42 17.61 -18.57
CA GLY A 287 19.74 17.23 -18.03
C GLY A 287 20.53 18.40 -17.45
N ARG A 288 20.33 19.61 -18.00
CA ARG A 288 21.04 20.84 -17.61
C ARG A 288 20.41 21.51 -16.38
N TYR A 289 19.08 21.51 -16.30
CA TYR A 289 18.31 22.12 -15.20
C TYR A 289 17.44 21.09 -14.45
N PRO A 290 18.01 20.03 -13.90
CA PRO A 290 17.25 18.91 -13.34
C PRO A 290 16.47 19.25 -12.06
N ASP A 291 16.75 20.40 -11.46
CA ASP A 291 16.10 20.96 -10.28
C ASP A 291 15.03 22.01 -10.62
N ALA A 292 14.81 22.29 -11.90
CA ALA A 292 13.89 23.31 -12.37
C ALA A 292 12.57 22.72 -12.86
N VAL A 293 11.54 23.57 -12.87
CA VAL A 293 10.27 23.30 -13.55
C VAL A 293 10.17 23.96 -14.92
N GLY A 294 11.23 24.68 -15.32
CA GLY A 294 11.38 25.28 -16.64
C GLY A 294 10.82 26.68 -16.75
N TRP A 295 10.21 26.97 -17.91
CA TRP A 295 9.70 28.29 -18.29
C TRP A 295 8.18 28.33 -18.28
N PRO A 296 7.57 29.52 -18.12
CA PRO A 296 6.13 29.64 -18.30
C PRO A 296 5.73 29.18 -19.70
N ILE A 297 4.58 28.52 -19.79
CA ILE A 297 3.97 28.17 -21.08
C ILE A 297 3.59 29.43 -21.88
N ALA A 298 3.45 29.28 -23.19
CA ALA A 298 3.16 30.40 -24.10
C ALA A 298 1.95 31.23 -23.64
N GLY A 299 2.05 32.56 -23.79
CA GLY A 299 1.00 33.50 -23.36
C GLY A 299 0.87 33.69 -21.85
N SER A 300 1.77 33.11 -21.05
CA SER A 300 1.78 33.24 -19.59
C SER A 300 3.11 33.78 -19.08
N ALA A 301 3.12 34.30 -17.86
CA ALA A 301 4.32 34.82 -17.21
C ALA A 301 4.34 34.50 -15.72
N PHE A 302 5.56 34.37 -15.19
CA PHE A 302 5.83 34.25 -13.77
C PHE A 302 6.49 35.50 -13.22
N ARG A 303 6.09 35.88 -12.00
CA ARG A 303 6.72 36.91 -11.19
C ARG A 303 6.97 36.36 -9.79
N LEU A 304 8.03 36.83 -9.14
CA LEU A 304 8.24 36.59 -7.71
C LEU A 304 7.70 37.76 -6.90
N ASP A 305 6.90 37.45 -5.89
CA ASP A 305 6.52 38.41 -4.83
C ASP A 305 7.32 38.09 -3.55
N PRO A 306 8.36 38.88 -3.20
CA PRO A 306 9.17 38.64 -2.01
C PRO A 306 8.49 39.08 -0.70
N ALA A 307 7.29 39.68 -0.75
CA ALA A 307 6.65 40.27 0.42
C ALA A 307 6.40 39.25 1.54
N GLY A 308 6.96 39.51 2.72
CA GLY A 308 6.81 38.65 3.91
C GLY A 308 7.62 37.35 3.85
N ILE A 309 8.61 37.24 2.96
CA ILE A 309 9.47 36.06 2.83
C ILE A 309 10.89 36.42 3.29
N GLU A 310 11.33 35.76 4.36
CA GLU A 310 12.68 35.92 4.88
C GLU A 310 13.70 35.20 3.99
N GLN A 311 14.71 35.94 3.52
CA GLN A 311 15.70 35.42 2.60
C GLN A 311 16.67 34.45 3.32
N PRO A 312 17.02 33.30 2.72
CA PRO A 312 17.96 32.37 3.34
C PRO A 312 19.33 33.03 3.58
N ALA A 313 19.82 32.99 4.82
CA ALA A 313 21.15 33.48 5.16
C ALA A 313 22.22 32.63 4.44
N GLY A 314 23.11 33.26 3.68
CA GLY A 314 24.17 32.58 2.93
C GLY A 314 23.75 32.03 1.55
N ALA A 315 22.61 32.44 1.01
CA ALA A 315 22.28 32.17 -0.38
C ALA A 315 23.28 32.87 -1.31
N ASP A 316 23.75 32.16 -2.35
CA ASP A 316 24.60 32.75 -3.39
C ASP A 316 23.83 33.91 -4.06
N PRO A 317 24.40 35.13 -4.13
CA PRO A 317 23.80 36.23 -4.88
C PRO A 317 23.41 35.87 -6.33
N ALA A 318 24.08 34.88 -6.93
CA ALA A 318 23.79 34.37 -8.26
C ALA A 318 22.44 33.63 -8.37
N ASP A 319 21.89 33.11 -7.27
CA ASP A 319 20.64 32.34 -7.24
C ASP A 319 19.37 33.23 -7.13
N GLY A 320 19.54 34.56 -7.10
CA GLY A 320 18.46 35.53 -7.01
C GLY A 320 17.73 35.56 -5.66
N PRO A 321 16.65 36.33 -5.51
CA PRO A 321 15.81 36.30 -4.30
C PRO A 321 14.80 35.15 -4.33
N VAL A 322 14.39 34.67 -3.16
CA VAL A 322 13.22 33.78 -3.00
C VAL A 322 11.96 34.64 -2.86
N GLY A 323 10.92 34.29 -3.61
CA GLY A 323 9.61 34.92 -3.51
C GLY A 323 8.47 33.94 -3.73
N GLU A 324 7.24 34.36 -3.44
CA GLU A 324 6.04 33.64 -3.86
C GLU A 324 5.95 33.66 -5.37
N LEU A 325 5.74 32.51 -5.98
CA LEU A 325 5.50 32.42 -7.41
C LEU A 325 4.08 32.91 -7.70
N VAL A 326 3.98 33.98 -8.47
CA VAL A 326 2.73 34.53 -8.98
C VAL A 326 2.66 34.24 -10.48
N PHE A 327 1.56 33.65 -10.91
CA PHE A 327 1.32 33.28 -12.30
C PHE A 327 0.27 34.20 -12.93
N THR A 328 0.53 34.63 -14.16
CA THR A 328 -0.39 35.42 -14.96
C THR A 328 -0.51 34.80 -16.35
N GLY A 329 -1.69 34.85 -16.94
CA GLY A 329 -1.93 34.28 -18.25
C GLY A 329 -3.38 33.80 -18.44
N PRO A 330 -3.72 33.37 -19.65
CA PRO A 330 -5.08 32.98 -20.00
C PRO A 330 -5.54 31.68 -19.31
N GLY A 331 -4.64 30.93 -18.68
CA GLY A 331 -4.96 29.73 -17.90
C GLY A 331 -5.54 30.02 -16.50
N VAL A 332 -5.41 31.24 -15.97
CA VAL A 332 -5.91 31.59 -14.62
C VAL A 332 -7.43 31.39 -14.56
N MET A 333 -7.90 30.64 -13.56
CA MET A 333 -9.32 30.35 -13.31
C MET A 333 -10.19 31.60 -13.20
N LEU A 334 -11.50 31.44 -13.36
CA LEU A 334 -12.46 32.50 -13.00
C LEU A 334 -12.45 32.72 -11.48
N GLY A 335 -12.37 31.64 -10.71
CA GLY A 335 -12.21 31.64 -9.27
C GLY A 335 -12.76 30.38 -8.64
N TYR A 336 -12.91 30.34 -7.32
CA TYR A 336 -13.51 29.20 -6.66
C TYR A 336 -15.05 29.31 -6.63
N ALA A 337 -15.71 28.16 -6.53
CA ALA A 337 -17.07 28.00 -6.07
C ALA A 337 -17.02 27.27 -4.72
N GLU A 338 -17.50 27.92 -3.67
CA GLU A 338 -17.72 27.34 -2.35
C GLU A 338 -19.21 27.10 -2.11
N HIS A 339 -20.07 27.85 -2.80
CA HIS A 339 -21.52 27.73 -2.80
C HIS A 339 -22.11 27.79 -4.24
N PRO A 340 -23.33 27.28 -4.47
CA PRO A 340 -23.97 27.33 -5.79
C PRO A 340 -24.12 28.74 -6.39
N ASP A 341 -24.30 29.76 -5.56
CA ASP A 341 -24.42 31.15 -6.03
C ASP A 341 -23.12 31.66 -6.69
N ASP A 342 -21.97 31.06 -6.37
CA ASP A 342 -20.69 31.40 -7.00
C ASP A 342 -20.63 31.02 -8.48
N LEU A 343 -21.53 30.14 -8.95
CA LEU A 343 -21.59 29.72 -10.36
C LEU A 343 -22.01 30.86 -11.30
N ALA A 344 -22.71 31.88 -10.78
CA ALA A 344 -23.13 33.06 -11.53
C ALA A 344 -22.02 34.12 -11.65
N LEU A 345 -20.97 34.03 -10.83
CA LEU A 345 -19.93 35.06 -10.77
C LEU A 345 -19.02 35.03 -12.01
N GLY A 346 -18.54 36.21 -12.43
CA GLY A 346 -17.52 36.33 -13.46
C GLY A 346 -16.11 36.02 -12.95
N ARG A 347 -15.11 36.50 -13.70
CA ARG A 347 -13.70 36.38 -13.33
C ARG A 347 -13.38 37.22 -12.09
N MET A 348 -12.92 36.56 -11.05
CA MET A 348 -12.49 37.14 -9.78
C MET A 348 -10.97 37.29 -9.68
N HIS A 349 -10.21 36.53 -10.48
CA HIS A 349 -8.75 36.54 -10.46
C HIS A 349 -8.15 36.83 -11.84
N SER A 350 -7.22 37.79 -11.88
CA SER A 350 -6.37 38.11 -13.03
C SER A 350 -4.97 37.49 -12.90
N GLU A 351 -4.51 37.26 -11.68
CA GLU A 351 -3.28 36.56 -11.34
C GLU A 351 -3.57 35.44 -10.34
N LEU A 352 -2.79 34.36 -10.41
CA LEU A 352 -2.80 33.27 -9.47
C LEU A 352 -1.58 33.37 -8.56
N ARG A 353 -1.82 33.70 -7.29
CA ARG A 353 -0.84 33.50 -6.22
C ARG A 353 -0.80 32.01 -5.89
N THR A 354 0.29 31.34 -6.26
CA THR A 354 0.36 29.87 -6.25
C THR A 354 0.47 29.29 -4.83
N GLY A 355 0.94 30.10 -3.87
CA GLY A 355 1.39 29.65 -2.56
C GLY A 355 2.72 28.88 -2.58
N ASP A 356 3.33 28.66 -3.75
CA ASP A 356 4.64 28.03 -3.90
C ASP A 356 5.75 29.10 -3.83
N LEU A 357 6.84 28.81 -3.12
CA LEU A 357 8.04 29.66 -3.09
C LEU A 357 8.97 29.23 -4.21
N ALA A 358 9.54 30.20 -4.93
CA ALA A 358 10.39 29.94 -6.08
C ALA A 358 11.56 30.89 -6.18
N ARG A 359 12.51 30.50 -7.04
CA ARG A 359 13.58 31.33 -7.60
C ARG A 359 13.44 31.38 -9.12
N ILE A 360 13.74 32.52 -9.71
CA ILE A 360 13.81 32.72 -11.16
C ILE A 360 15.21 33.23 -11.45
N ASN A 361 15.99 32.49 -12.24
CA ASN A 361 17.34 32.93 -12.61
C ASN A 361 17.30 33.94 -13.77
N ALA A 362 18.46 34.47 -14.16
CA ALA A 362 18.59 35.44 -15.26
C ALA A 362 18.07 34.92 -16.61
N ASP A 363 18.07 33.60 -16.81
CA ASP A 363 17.55 32.94 -18.01
C ASP A 363 16.02 32.72 -17.97
N GLY A 364 15.34 33.12 -16.89
CA GLY A 364 13.90 32.91 -16.69
C GLY A 364 13.51 31.50 -16.23
N VAL A 365 14.48 30.65 -15.87
CA VAL A 365 14.26 29.29 -15.38
C VAL A 365 13.70 29.33 -13.96
N VAL A 366 12.53 28.73 -13.77
CA VAL A 366 11.86 28.67 -12.47
C VAL A 366 12.27 27.42 -11.70
N ARG A 367 12.62 27.61 -10.42
CA ARG A 367 12.87 26.54 -9.44
C ARG A 367 11.92 26.71 -8.26
N ILE A 368 11.19 25.65 -7.92
CA ILE A 368 10.34 25.63 -6.73
C ILE A 368 11.22 25.26 -5.54
N VAL A 369 11.24 26.11 -4.51
CA VAL A 369 12.11 25.97 -3.33
C VAL A 369 11.34 25.80 -2.02
N GLY A 370 10.00 25.82 -2.07
CA GLY A 370 9.15 25.59 -0.89
C GLY A 370 7.72 26.07 -1.10
N ARG A 371 7.01 26.34 0.00
CA ARG A 371 5.65 26.89 0.01
C ARG A 371 5.48 27.94 1.10
N ARG A 372 4.61 28.94 0.86
CA ARG A 372 4.16 29.90 1.88
C ARG A 372 3.28 29.16 2.87
N SER A 373 3.90 28.66 3.93
CA SER A 373 3.44 28.35 5.31
C SER A 373 2.04 27.79 5.62
N ASP A 374 1.04 27.88 4.75
CA ASP A 374 -0.33 27.41 5.02
C ASP A 374 -0.72 26.26 4.11
N HIS A 375 0.09 25.93 3.10
CA HIS A 375 -0.10 24.73 2.29
C HIS A 375 1.21 23.96 2.12
N VAL A 376 1.15 22.64 2.19
CA VAL A 376 2.28 21.73 1.90
C VAL A 376 1.83 20.65 0.92
N LYS A 377 2.75 20.09 0.14
CA LYS A 377 2.47 18.94 -0.74
C LYS A 377 3.05 17.71 -0.07
N ILE A 378 2.24 16.98 0.69
CA ILE A 378 2.68 15.75 1.34
C ILE A 378 2.28 14.58 0.46
N MET A 379 3.25 13.81 -0.04
CA MET A 379 3.00 12.68 -0.94
C MET A 379 2.24 13.07 -2.21
N GLY A 380 2.50 14.29 -2.72
CA GLY A 380 1.79 14.84 -3.88
C GLY A 380 0.38 15.39 -3.58
N ILE A 381 -0.12 15.24 -2.35
CA ILE A 381 -1.43 15.75 -1.92
C ILE A 381 -1.26 17.15 -1.33
N ARG A 382 -2.04 18.12 -1.82
CA ARG A 382 -2.03 19.50 -1.29
C ARG A 382 -2.81 19.53 0.02
N ILE A 383 -2.11 19.82 1.11
CA ILE A 383 -2.66 19.93 2.47
C ILE A 383 -2.69 21.38 2.91
N ASP A 384 -3.83 21.86 3.39
CA ASP A 384 -3.97 23.16 4.08
C ASP A 384 -3.60 22.98 5.56
N LEU A 385 -2.43 23.49 5.95
CA LEU A 385 -1.94 23.46 7.33
C LEU A 385 -2.86 24.26 8.26
N GLY A 386 -3.46 25.35 7.77
CA GLY A 386 -4.42 26.17 8.50
C GLY A 386 -5.76 25.47 8.73
N GLN A 387 -6.20 24.59 7.82
CA GLN A 387 -7.37 23.73 8.04
C GLN A 387 -7.11 22.73 9.17
N VAL A 388 -5.93 22.09 9.17
CA VAL A 388 -5.53 21.16 10.23
C VAL A 388 -5.42 21.89 11.57
N GLU A 389 -4.79 23.07 11.59
CA GLU A 389 -4.72 23.92 12.79
C GLU A 389 -6.11 24.31 13.31
N ARG A 390 -7.03 24.72 12.43
CA ARG A 390 -8.41 25.07 12.83
C ARG A 390 -9.15 23.86 13.39
N SER A 391 -8.99 22.69 12.78
CA SER A 391 -9.59 21.44 13.27
C SER A 391 -9.11 21.09 14.67
N LEU A 392 -7.82 21.25 14.96
CA LEU A 392 -7.24 20.96 16.28
C LEU A 392 -7.57 22.06 17.31
N ARG A 393 -7.55 23.34 16.90
CA ARG A 393 -7.92 24.47 17.77
C ARG A 393 -9.40 24.46 18.16
N GLY A 394 -10.29 23.96 17.29
CA GLY A 394 -11.71 23.77 17.59
C GLY A 394 -11.97 22.90 18.81
N ASP A 395 -11.04 21.99 19.14
CA ASP A 395 -11.09 21.11 20.30
C ASP A 395 -10.31 21.64 21.52
N GLY A 396 -9.92 22.92 21.47
CA GLY A 396 -9.20 23.61 22.54
C GLY A 396 -7.70 23.29 22.61
N ILE A 397 -7.08 22.87 21.51
CA ILE A 397 -5.65 22.49 21.44
C ILE A 397 -4.86 23.62 20.77
N PRO A 398 -4.07 24.43 21.53
CA PRO A 398 -3.10 25.34 20.93
C PRO A 398 -2.05 24.53 20.16
N CYS A 399 -1.94 24.78 18.87
CA CYS A 399 -1.01 24.06 18.00
C CYS A 399 -0.46 24.94 16.88
N CYS A 400 0.66 24.48 16.33
CA CYS A 400 1.33 24.97 15.14
C CYS A 400 1.54 23.77 14.20
N VAL A 401 1.01 23.83 12.98
CA VAL A 401 1.13 22.73 12.02
C VAL A 401 2.04 23.16 10.87
N THR A 402 3.05 22.35 10.60
CA THR A 402 4.06 22.52 9.54
C THR A 402 4.12 21.24 8.70
N GLY A 403 5.00 21.17 7.70
CA GLY A 403 5.15 19.94 6.92
C GLY A 403 6.33 19.96 5.97
N THR A 404 6.74 18.76 5.55
CA THR A 404 7.73 18.47 4.51
C THR A 404 7.07 17.70 3.36
N ASP A 405 7.78 17.44 2.25
CA ASP A 405 7.22 16.71 1.10
C ASP A 405 6.72 15.29 1.44
N GLY A 406 7.17 14.72 2.57
CA GLY A 406 6.79 13.38 3.02
C GLY A 406 6.06 13.29 4.35
N GLN A 407 5.87 14.40 5.09
CA GLN A 407 5.31 14.34 6.44
C GLN A 407 4.58 15.63 6.87
N LEU A 408 3.40 15.48 7.47
CA LEU A 408 2.70 16.52 8.22
C LEU A 408 3.26 16.59 9.64
N GLN A 409 3.56 17.77 10.15
CA GLN A 409 4.20 17.96 11.44
C GLN A 409 3.32 18.84 12.34
N VAL A 410 2.87 18.33 13.48
CA VAL A 410 2.01 19.05 14.43
C VAL A 410 2.78 19.27 15.73
N THR A 411 3.10 20.51 16.06
CA THR A 411 3.59 20.90 17.38
C THR A 411 2.41 21.40 18.21
N TYR A 412 2.20 20.89 19.43
CA TYR A 412 1.04 21.26 20.26
C TYR A 412 1.40 21.41 21.74
N GLU A 413 0.68 22.32 22.41
CA GLU A 413 0.69 22.48 23.87
C GLU A 413 -0.29 21.49 24.51
N CYS A 414 0.16 20.75 25.53
CA CYS A 414 -0.67 19.71 26.14
C CYS A 414 -1.35 20.16 27.44
N ARG A 415 -2.67 19.97 27.49
CA ARG A 415 -3.50 19.93 28.71
C ARG A 415 -4.09 18.53 28.95
N GLY A 416 -3.29 17.48 28.87
CA GLY A 416 -3.68 16.11 29.24
C GLY A 416 -4.36 15.25 28.15
N ARG A 417 -4.05 15.45 26.85
CA ARG A 417 -4.56 14.60 25.75
C ARG A 417 -3.48 13.67 25.19
N GLU A 418 -3.89 12.48 24.73
CA GLU A 418 -2.96 11.50 24.13
C GLU A 418 -2.51 11.89 22.72
N SER A 419 -1.21 11.78 22.45
CA SER A 419 -0.58 12.09 21.14
C SER A 419 -1.15 11.27 19.98
N GLY A 420 -1.71 10.09 20.25
CA GLY A 420 -2.39 9.26 19.25
C GLY A 420 -3.67 9.90 18.71
N ALA A 421 -4.46 10.54 19.57
CA ALA A 421 -5.70 11.20 19.18
C ALA A 421 -5.44 12.43 18.31
N ILE A 422 -4.43 13.24 18.67
CA ILE A 422 -4.01 14.41 17.90
C ILE A 422 -3.49 14.00 16.52
N ARG A 423 -2.73 12.90 16.44
CA ARG A 423 -2.23 12.35 15.17
C ARG A 423 -3.37 11.88 14.27
N ALA A 424 -4.32 11.12 14.81
CA ALA A 424 -5.48 10.64 14.05
C ALA A 424 -6.36 11.79 13.56
N GLN A 425 -6.58 12.80 14.41
CA GLN A 425 -7.36 13.98 14.07
C GLN A 425 -6.68 14.84 13.00
N ALA A 426 -5.38 15.10 13.14
CA ALA A 426 -4.60 15.82 12.14
C ALA A 426 -4.53 15.06 10.80
N ALA A 427 -4.36 13.74 10.85
CA ALA A 427 -4.39 12.88 9.67
C ALA A 427 -5.76 12.94 8.96
N SER A 428 -6.85 12.84 9.72
CA SER A 428 -8.21 12.94 9.18
C SER A 428 -8.50 14.32 8.61
N ALA A 429 -8.09 15.40 9.28
CA ALA A 429 -8.29 16.77 8.81
C ALA A 429 -7.48 17.07 7.54
N ALA A 430 -6.35 16.38 7.34
CA ALA A 430 -5.51 16.49 6.16
C ALA A 430 -5.84 15.46 5.05
N GLY A 431 -6.75 14.50 5.27
CA GLY A 431 -6.96 13.40 4.29
C GLY A 431 -5.70 12.53 4.08
N LEU A 432 -4.88 12.40 5.12
CA LEU A 432 -3.63 11.64 5.11
C LEU A 432 -3.74 10.39 5.99
N GLY A 433 -2.86 9.40 5.76
CA GLY A 433 -2.68 8.30 6.70
C GLY A 433 -1.91 8.74 7.97
N GLU A 434 -2.23 8.17 9.13
CA GLU A 434 -1.54 8.50 10.40
C GLU A 434 -0.02 8.30 10.35
N SER A 435 0.48 7.42 9.47
CA SER A 435 1.91 7.13 9.30
C SER A 435 2.71 8.30 8.74
N VAL A 436 2.07 9.25 8.05
CA VAL A 436 2.71 10.45 7.50
C VAL A 436 2.47 11.69 8.36
N VAL A 437 1.93 11.53 9.57
CA VAL A 437 1.74 12.62 10.53
C VAL A 437 2.65 12.43 11.74
N SER A 438 3.53 13.40 11.97
CA SER A 438 4.37 13.54 13.15
C SER A 438 3.74 14.52 14.12
N VAL A 439 3.74 14.20 15.41
CA VAL A 439 3.21 15.07 16.45
C VAL A 439 4.27 15.25 17.53
N GLN A 440 4.49 16.48 17.98
CA GLN A 440 5.48 16.84 18.98
C GLN A 440 4.80 17.68 20.07
N GLU A 441 4.95 17.24 21.32
CA GLU A 441 4.42 17.92 22.49
C GLU A 441 5.43 18.93 23.03
N VAL A 442 4.95 20.12 23.39
CA VAL A 442 5.72 21.19 24.03
C VAL A 442 4.97 21.78 25.23
N ALA A 443 5.71 22.37 26.17
CA ALA A 443 5.13 23.08 27.31
C ALA A 443 4.48 24.41 26.88
N ASP A 444 5.16 25.15 26.01
CA ASP A 444 4.69 26.39 25.39
C ASP A 444 5.08 26.38 23.91
N LEU A 445 4.20 26.83 23.01
CA LEU A 445 4.51 26.95 21.60
C LEU A 445 5.62 28.00 21.40
N PRO A 446 6.64 27.70 20.58
CA PRO A 446 7.54 28.72 20.08
C PRO A 446 6.74 29.87 19.45
N VAL A 447 6.95 31.09 19.93
CA VAL A 447 6.31 32.30 19.41
C VAL A 447 7.36 33.34 19.05
N LEU A 448 7.11 34.09 17.98
CA LEU A 448 7.91 35.24 17.57
C LEU A 448 7.71 36.41 18.56
N PRO A 449 8.63 37.39 18.61
CA PRO A 449 8.45 38.62 19.40
C PRO A 449 7.14 39.38 19.13
N SER A 450 6.51 39.13 17.97
CA SER A 450 5.21 39.67 17.58
C SER A 450 4.00 38.91 18.16
N GLY A 451 4.21 37.87 18.98
CA GLY A 451 3.15 37.04 19.57
C GLY A 451 2.50 36.01 18.61
N LYS A 452 3.07 35.77 17.43
CA LYS A 452 2.60 34.75 16.47
C LYS A 452 3.39 33.44 16.64
N PRO A 453 2.81 32.25 16.37
CA PRO A 453 3.56 30.99 16.39
C PRO A 453 4.79 31.02 15.47
N ASP A 454 5.96 30.71 16.01
CA ASP A 454 7.22 30.54 15.28
C ASP A 454 7.22 29.17 14.60
N ARG A 455 6.73 29.12 13.35
CA ARG A 455 6.69 27.91 12.52
C ARG A 455 8.06 27.29 12.28
N ARG A 456 9.14 28.09 12.20
CA ARG A 456 10.50 27.55 12.04
C ARG A 456 10.96 26.87 13.32
N GLY A 457 10.75 27.52 14.46
CA GLY A 457 10.97 26.94 15.78
C GLY A 457 10.18 25.64 15.98
N CYS A 458 8.90 25.62 15.58
CA CYS A 458 8.06 24.43 15.63
C CYS A 458 8.58 23.30 14.72
N ALA A 459 8.90 23.57 13.45
CA ALA A 459 9.44 22.58 12.52
C ALA A 459 10.81 22.01 12.98
N ALA A 460 11.65 22.85 13.60
CA ALA A 460 12.94 22.41 14.15
C ALA A 460 12.81 21.38 15.28
N LEU A 461 11.71 21.41 16.05
CA LEU A 461 11.43 20.41 17.09
C LEU A 461 11.15 19.02 16.53
N HIS A 462 10.72 18.93 15.27
CA HIS A 462 10.61 17.68 14.54
C HIS A 462 11.94 17.25 13.89
N SER A 463 12.96 18.12 13.91
CA SER A 463 14.25 17.96 13.22
C SER A 463 15.41 17.52 14.12
N THR A 464 15.19 17.24 15.41
CA THR A 464 16.21 16.69 16.30
C THR A 464 16.37 15.17 16.10
N ASN A 465 16.87 14.79 14.93
CA ASN A 465 17.68 13.59 14.72
C ASN A 465 18.81 13.94 13.73
N PRO A 466 20.05 14.21 14.21
CA PRO A 466 21.09 14.92 13.45
C PRO A 466 21.90 14.02 12.51
N ALA A 467 21.25 13.16 11.70
CA ALA A 467 21.95 12.18 10.86
C ALA A 467 21.75 12.32 9.34
N HIS A 468 21.12 13.38 8.83
CA HIS A 468 20.86 13.49 7.40
C HIS A 468 21.22 14.84 6.78
N LYS A 469 22.49 14.97 6.41
CA LYS A 469 22.94 15.68 5.21
C LYS A 469 24.05 14.86 4.53
N ASP A 470 23.90 14.69 3.22
CA ASP A 470 24.80 14.11 2.21
C ASP A 470 24.91 12.58 2.05
N ALA A 471 24.94 12.16 0.76
CA ALA A 471 25.40 10.89 0.16
C ALA A 471 24.35 9.83 -0.27
N ALA A 472 24.70 9.17 -1.39
CA ALA A 472 24.12 8.01 -2.11
C ALA A 472 23.18 7.07 -1.32
N ILE A 473 22.17 6.49 -2.02
CA ILE A 473 21.16 5.49 -1.53
C ILE A 473 21.57 4.97 -0.15
N THR A 474 21.08 5.67 0.87
CA THR A 474 21.61 5.50 2.21
C THR A 474 21.07 4.21 2.81
N ALA A 475 21.75 3.73 3.83
CA ALA A 475 21.21 2.71 4.72
C ALA A 475 19.77 3.05 5.18
N ASP A 476 19.41 4.33 5.25
CA ASP A 476 18.09 4.81 5.66
C ASP A 476 16.97 4.56 4.65
N ASP A 477 17.21 4.59 3.34
CA ASP A 477 16.20 4.23 2.33
C ASP A 477 15.87 2.73 2.37
N SER A 478 16.91 1.90 2.50
CA SER A 478 16.75 0.45 2.68
C SER A 478 16.14 0.11 4.04
N LEU A 479 16.46 0.90 5.07
CA LEU A 479 15.87 0.76 6.41
C LEU A 479 14.39 1.15 6.39
N ALA A 480 14.01 2.24 5.72
CA ALA A 480 12.63 2.65 5.56
C ALA A 480 11.81 1.58 4.81
N ALA A 481 12.37 1.04 3.73
CA ALA A 481 11.74 -0.03 2.96
C ALA A 481 11.58 -1.32 3.79
N ILE A 482 12.63 -1.79 4.49
CA ILE A 482 12.56 -2.95 5.39
C ILE A 482 11.59 -2.68 6.55
N THR A 483 11.59 -1.47 7.10
CA THR A 483 10.71 -1.05 8.19
C THR A 483 9.25 -1.02 7.74
N SER A 484 8.94 -0.59 6.51
CA SER A 484 7.57 -0.63 5.96
C SER A 484 7.01 -2.06 5.86
N VAL A 485 7.88 -3.05 5.68
CA VAL A 485 7.50 -4.48 5.69
C VAL A 485 7.34 -4.99 7.13
N LEU A 486 8.26 -4.65 8.03
CA LEU A 486 8.32 -5.24 9.37
C LEU A 486 7.40 -4.55 10.39
N ALA A 487 7.28 -3.22 10.35
CA ALA A 487 6.52 -2.42 11.32
C ALA A 487 5.04 -2.82 11.46
N PRO A 488 4.28 -3.02 10.36
CA PRO A 488 2.89 -3.48 10.45
C PRO A 488 2.75 -4.91 10.97
N LEU A 489 3.81 -5.73 10.85
CA LEU A 489 3.80 -7.15 11.22
C LEU A 489 4.07 -7.37 12.70
N VAL A 490 4.95 -6.58 13.30
CA VAL A 490 5.28 -6.64 14.74
C VAL A 490 4.46 -5.65 15.59
N ASN A 491 3.51 -4.94 14.97
CA ASN A 491 2.64 -3.94 15.59
C ASN A 491 3.43 -2.84 16.33
N ARG A 492 4.47 -2.31 15.69
CA ARG A 492 5.27 -1.20 16.22
C ARG A 492 5.30 -0.06 15.22
N ARG A 493 5.16 1.17 15.73
CA ARG A 493 5.23 2.40 14.92
C ARG A 493 6.67 2.74 14.49
N ALA A 494 7.66 2.28 15.24
CA ALA A 494 9.08 2.43 14.94
C ALA A 494 9.82 1.10 15.17
N ILE A 495 10.73 0.77 14.26
CA ILE A 495 11.58 -0.42 14.32
C ILE A 495 12.98 0.02 14.73
N ASP A 496 13.47 -0.55 15.83
CA ASP A 496 14.85 -0.37 16.28
C ASP A 496 15.79 -1.12 15.30
N PRO A 497 16.66 -0.42 14.54
CA PRO A 497 17.52 -1.04 13.53
C PRO A 497 18.51 -2.05 14.12
N ASP A 498 18.81 -1.92 15.41
CA ASP A 498 19.79 -2.74 16.12
C ASP A 498 19.21 -4.04 16.62
N ARG A 499 17.88 -4.17 16.58
CA ARG A 499 17.15 -5.37 16.98
C ARG A 499 16.79 -6.20 15.78
N SER A 500 16.84 -7.52 15.99
CA SER A 500 16.37 -8.50 15.03
C SER A 500 14.84 -8.58 14.99
N PHE A 501 14.30 -9.14 13.91
CA PHE A 501 12.87 -9.40 13.78
C PHE A 501 12.29 -10.16 15.00
N ALA A 502 13.02 -11.16 15.51
CA ALA A 502 12.62 -11.90 16.71
C ALA A 502 12.57 -11.03 17.97
N GLU A 503 13.50 -10.08 18.14
CA GLU A 503 13.55 -9.18 19.29
C GLU A 503 12.51 -8.06 19.23
N LEU A 504 12.13 -7.66 18.02
CA LEU A 504 11.08 -6.67 17.77
C LEU A 504 9.68 -7.22 18.08
N GLY A 505 9.56 -8.53 18.32
CA GLY A 505 8.30 -9.21 18.61
C GLY A 505 7.76 -10.03 17.44
N GLY A 506 8.58 -10.29 16.42
CA GLY A 506 8.30 -11.27 15.38
C GLY A 506 8.12 -12.68 15.97
N ASP A 507 7.20 -13.44 15.38
CA ASP A 507 6.83 -14.78 15.77
C ASP A 507 6.48 -15.65 14.56
N SER A 508 6.01 -16.87 14.81
CA SER A 508 5.65 -17.83 13.77
C SER A 508 4.48 -17.39 12.88
N PHE A 509 3.62 -16.46 13.33
CA PHE A 509 2.47 -15.99 12.56
C PHE A 509 2.89 -14.96 11.52
N ASN A 510 3.71 -14.00 11.92
CA ASN A 510 4.16 -12.93 11.02
C ASN A 510 5.46 -13.26 10.27
N HIS A 511 6.18 -14.34 10.62
CA HIS A 511 7.37 -14.85 9.92
C HIS A 511 7.16 -15.01 8.41
N VAL A 512 6.05 -15.63 7.99
CA VAL A 512 5.78 -15.90 6.56
C VAL A 512 5.65 -14.58 5.79
N ALA A 513 4.86 -13.64 6.32
CA ALA A 513 4.65 -12.34 5.71
C ALA A 513 5.93 -11.50 5.66
N ALA A 514 6.73 -11.55 6.74
CA ALA A 514 8.01 -10.85 6.83
C ALA A 514 9.03 -11.44 5.85
N SER A 515 9.20 -12.76 5.84
CA SER A 515 10.11 -13.47 4.92
C SER A 515 9.79 -13.13 3.47
N LEU A 516 8.52 -13.17 3.06
CA LEU A 516 8.13 -12.87 1.67
C LEU A 516 8.19 -11.38 1.32
N GLY A 517 7.89 -10.50 2.27
CA GLY A 517 8.06 -9.06 2.08
C GLY A 517 9.53 -8.70 1.90
N LEU A 518 10.39 -9.25 2.75
CA LEU A 518 11.83 -9.06 2.68
C LEU A 518 12.46 -9.76 1.47
N THR A 519 12.02 -10.95 1.07
CA THR A 519 12.52 -11.62 -0.15
C THR A 519 12.18 -10.84 -1.41
N ARG A 520 11.02 -10.17 -1.45
CA ARG A 520 10.67 -9.28 -2.56
C ARG A 520 11.56 -8.04 -2.63
N LEU A 521 11.95 -7.51 -1.47
CA LEU A 521 12.70 -6.28 -1.34
C LEU A 521 14.22 -6.51 -1.48
N LEU A 522 14.72 -7.63 -0.97
CA LEU A 522 16.15 -7.95 -0.83
C LEU A 522 16.62 -9.12 -1.70
N GLY A 523 15.70 -9.85 -2.34
CA GLY A 523 15.99 -11.12 -3.02
C GLY A 523 16.19 -12.27 -2.03
N ASP A 524 17.14 -13.17 -2.32
CA ASP A 524 17.40 -14.33 -1.45
C ASP A 524 17.86 -13.90 -0.05
N LEU A 525 17.10 -14.25 0.98
CA LEU A 525 17.43 -13.92 2.36
C LEU A 525 18.46 -14.89 2.95
N PRO A 526 19.36 -14.41 3.83
CA PRO A 526 20.17 -15.31 4.64
C PRO A 526 19.30 -16.25 5.49
N PRO A 527 19.71 -17.52 5.71
CA PRO A 527 18.92 -18.48 6.51
C PRO A 527 18.61 -18.02 7.95
N ASP A 528 19.39 -17.11 8.50
CA ASP A 528 19.35 -16.57 9.85
C ASP A 528 18.84 -15.11 9.91
N TRP A 529 18.22 -14.60 8.84
CA TRP A 529 17.78 -13.19 8.74
C TRP A 529 16.92 -12.71 9.92
N HIS A 530 16.15 -13.60 10.53
CA HIS A 530 15.23 -13.30 11.64
C HIS A 530 15.95 -13.03 12.98
N HIS A 531 17.23 -13.40 13.07
CA HIS A 531 18.12 -13.13 14.21
C HIS A 531 19.17 -12.07 13.92
N ARG A 532 19.24 -11.58 12.68
CA ARG A 532 20.11 -10.46 12.33
C ARG A 532 19.43 -9.16 12.69
N PRO A 533 20.16 -8.20 13.28
CA PRO A 533 19.72 -6.81 13.37
C PRO A 533 19.21 -6.31 12.02
N VAL A 534 18.16 -5.49 12.03
CA VAL A 534 17.61 -4.90 10.80
C VAL A 534 18.69 -4.13 10.01
N ARG A 535 19.64 -3.48 10.69
CA ARG A 535 20.82 -2.84 10.06
C ARG A 535 21.68 -3.78 9.22
N ASP A 536 21.76 -5.06 9.56
CA ASP A 536 22.54 -6.03 8.79
C ASP A 536 21.80 -6.45 7.51
N LEU A 537 20.46 -6.48 7.57
CA LEU A 537 19.61 -6.68 6.39
C LEU A 537 19.68 -5.48 5.44
N VAL A 538 19.74 -4.27 6.00
CA VAL A 538 20.00 -3.02 5.27
C VAL A 538 21.39 -3.06 4.60
N ALA A 539 22.42 -3.49 5.33
CA ALA A 539 23.77 -3.62 4.78
C ALA A 539 23.84 -4.68 3.67
N LEU A 540 23.05 -5.76 3.76
CA LEU A 540 22.90 -6.74 2.68
C LEU A 540 22.20 -6.15 1.44
N ALA A 541 21.22 -5.27 1.65
CA ALA A 541 20.55 -4.52 0.58
C ALA A 541 21.56 -3.62 -0.16
N ALA A 542 22.34 -2.85 0.59
CA ALA A 542 23.33 -1.91 0.05
C ALA A 542 24.50 -2.60 -0.70
N ARG A 543 24.87 -3.83 -0.31
CA ARG A 543 25.96 -4.59 -0.95
C ARG A 543 25.54 -5.32 -2.23
N ARG A 544 24.24 -5.47 -2.49
CA ARG A 544 23.74 -6.15 -3.69
C ARG A 544 23.46 -5.14 -4.80
N ARG A 545 24.18 -5.25 -5.91
CA ARG A 545 23.77 -4.61 -7.18
C ARG A 545 22.36 -5.08 -7.56
N PRO A 546 21.54 -4.26 -8.25
CA PRO A 546 20.22 -4.68 -8.72
C PRO A 546 20.36 -5.95 -9.55
N ALA A 547 19.99 -7.09 -8.97
CA ALA A 547 20.07 -8.37 -9.63
C ALA A 547 18.94 -8.45 -10.67
N ARG A 548 19.28 -8.84 -11.91
CA ARG A 548 18.30 -9.27 -12.92
C ARG A 548 17.27 -10.18 -12.26
N ARG A 549 15.98 -9.96 -12.55
CA ARG A 549 14.86 -10.75 -12.01
C ARG A 549 15.16 -12.24 -12.14
N ALA A 550 15.42 -12.90 -11.02
CA ALA A 550 15.55 -14.35 -10.98
C ALA A 550 14.16 -14.95 -11.21
N LEU A 551 14.00 -15.81 -12.23
CA LEU A 551 12.75 -16.54 -12.48
C LEU A 551 12.37 -17.47 -11.31
N ILE A 552 13.36 -17.79 -10.46
CA ILE A 552 13.29 -18.69 -9.32
C ILE A 552 13.82 -17.95 -8.10
N HIS A 553 13.04 -17.94 -7.02
CA HIS A 553 13.45 -17.38 -5.72
C HIS A 553 13.68 -18.49 -4.70
N ARG A 554 14.63 -18.29 -3.78
CA ARG A 554 14.79 -19.20 -2.65
C ARG A 554 13.84 -18.82 -1.52
N VAL A 555 12.85 -19.66 -1.27
CA VAL A 555 11.87 -19.49 -0.19
C VAL A 555 12.20 -20.45 0.95
N GLU A 556 12.02 -20.05 2.21
CA GLU A 556 12.24 -20.93 3.34
C GLU A 556 11.40 -22.20 3.27
N THR A 557 12.02 -23.34 3.56
CA THR A 557 11.35 -24.65 3.55
C THR A 557 10.16 -24.70 4.50
N THR A 558 10.22 -23.99 5.64
CA THR A 558 9.10 -23.88 6.58
C THR A 558 7.87 -23.23 5.96
N VAL A 559 8.04 -22.21 5.10
CA VAL A 559 6.96 -21.52 4.38
C VAL A 559 6.38 -22.44 3.31
N VAL A 560 7.26 -23.08 2.52
CA VAL A 560 6.85 -24.04 1.48
C VAL A 560 6.07 -25.20 2.08
N MET A 561 6.59 -25.79 3.17
CA MET A 561 5.94 -26.89 3.87
C MET A 561 4.57 -26.51 4.42
N ARG A 562 4.41 -25.28 4.94
CA ARG A 562 3.10 -24.82 5.42
C ARG A 562 2.07 -24.70 4.29
N GLY A 563 2.46 -24.07 3.18
CA GLY A 563 1.59 -23.90 2.02
C GLY A 563 1.24 -25.21 1.32
N VAL A 564 2.21 -26.13 1.19
CA VAL A 564 1.96 -27.47 0.62
C VAL A 564 1.13 -28.31 1.59
N ALA A 565 1.42 -28.30 2.89
CA ALA A 565 0.69 -29.10 3.87
C ALA A 565 -0.78 -28.71 3.95
N VAL A 566 -1.13 -27.42 3.90
CA VAL A 566 -2.54 -27.03 3.95
C VAL A 566 -3.32 -27.51 2.72
N VAL A 567 -2.70 -27.44 1.53
CA VAL A 567 -3.26 -27.97 0.29
C VAL A 567 -3.41 -29.49 0.38
N THR A 568 -2.39 -30.20 0.87
CA THR A 568 -2.45 -31.66 0.92
C THR A 568 -3.40 -32.19 1.99
N ILE A 569 -3.49 -31.53 3.14
CA ILE A 569 -4.47 -31.85 4.20
C ILE A 569 -5.89 -31.67 3.67
N CYS A 570 -6.20 -30.48 3.14
CA CYS A 570 -7.56 -30.17 2.67
C CYS A 570 -7.95 -31.07 1.49
N GLY A 571 -7.07 -31.22 0.51
CA GLY A 571 -7.32 -32.04 -0.68
C GLY A 571 -7.47 -33.54 -0.35
N SER A 572 -6.76 -34.03 0.67
CA SER A 572 -6.92 -35.43 1.11
C SER A 572 -8.21 -35.67 1.86
N HIS A 573 -8.68 -34.70 2.67
CA HIS A 573 -9.94 -34.85 3.40
C HIS A 573 -11.18 -34.83 2.49
N VAL A 574 -11.16 -34.07 1.40
CA VAL A 574 -12.25 -34.07 0.40
C VAL A 574 -12.14 -35.20 -0.63
N GLY A 575 -11.07 -36.00 -0.57
CA GLY A 575 -10.85 -37.12 -1.49
C GLY A 575 -10.36 -36.74 -2.89
N LEU A 576 -9.76 -35.56 -3.09
CA LEU A 576 -9.17 -35.17 -4.38
C LEU A 576 -7.90 -35.98 -4.71
N PHE A 577 -7.13 -36.35 -3.70
CA PHE A 577 -5.94 -37.20 -3.80
C PHE A 577 -5.63 -37.79 -2.41
N ARG A 578 -4.77 -38.82 -2.33
CA ARG A 578 -4.40 -39.44 -1.03
C ARG A 578 -2.97 -39.09 -0.63
N LEU A 579 -2.78 -37.89 -0.08
CA LEU A 579 -1.48 -37.41 0.41
C LEU A 579 -1.59 -37.05 1.89
N ALA A 580 -1.70 -38.07 2.75
CA ALA A 580 -1.78 -37.90 4.20
C ALA A 580 -0.40 -37.67 4.82
N GLY A 581 -0.33 -36.85 5.89
CA GLY A 581 0.92 -36.60 6.63
C GLY A 581 1.27 -35.12 6.84
N GLY A 582 0.59 -34.20 6.13
CA GLY A 582 0.87 -32.76 6.22
C GLY A 582 0.83 -32.20 7.64
N ALA A 583 -0.12 -32.62 8.48
CA ALA A 583 -0.24 -32.14 9.87
C ALA A 583 0.96 -32.55 10.75
N HIS A 584 1.57 -33.71 10.49
CA HIS A 584 2.78 -34.16 11.21
C HIS A 584 4.00 -33.34 10.80
N ILE A 585 4.13 -33.04 9.51
CA ILE A 585 5.17 -32.15 8.99
C ILE A 585 5.00 -30.76 9.61
N LEU A 586 3.77 -30.24 9.69
CA LEU A 586 3.48 -28.97 10.36
C LEU A 586 3.90 -28.96 11.83
N LEU A 587 3.84 -30.10 12.53
CA LEU A 587 4.27 -30.19 13.93
C LEU A 587 5.80 -30.10 14.05
N ALA A 588 6.55 -30.70 13.13
CA ALA A 588 8.00 -30.51 13.04
C ALA A 588 8.38 -29.07 12.65
N VAL A 589 7.66 -28.46 11.70
CA VAL A 589 7.82 -27.04 11.36
C VAL A 589 7.54 -26.15 12.57
N ALA A 590 6.52 -26.47 13.36
CA ALA A 590 6.21 -25.74 14.59
C ALA A 590 7.36 -25.84 15.60
N GLY A 591 7.98 -27.02 15.75
CA GLY A 591 9.19 -27.20 16.54
C GLY A 591 10.37 -26.34 16.07
N VAL A 592 10.60 -26.26 14.75
CA VAL A 592 11.63 -25.37 14.16
C VAL A 592 11.36 -23.91 14.52
N LEU A 593 10.12 -23.45 14.34
CA LEU A 593 9.72 -22.08 14.63
C LEU A 593 9.77 -21.78 16.13
N PHE A 594 9.42 -22.75 16.98
CA PHE A 594 9.48 -22.63 18.43
C PHE A 594 10.93 -22.47 18.92
N ALA A 595 11.86 -23.25 18.37
CA ALA A 595 13.28 -23.10 18.66
C ALA A 595 13.80 -21.71 18.27
N ARG A 596 13.46 -21.24 17.05
CA ARG A 596 13.88 -19.92 16.53
C ARG A 596 13.32 -18.77 17.37
N TYR A 597 12.03 -18.78 17.68
CA TYR A 597 11.36 -17.60 18.25
C TYR A 597 11.21 -17.62 19.77
N VAL A 598 11.07 -18.79 20.38
CA VAL A 598 10.82 -18.92 21.83
C VAL A 598 12.09 -19.27 22.58
N LEU A 599 12.79 -20.34 22.18
CA LEU A 599 13.91 -20.87 22.97
C LEU A 599 15.16 -19.99 22.94
N THR A 600 15.28 -19.09 21.96
CA THR A 600 16.36 -18.09 21.87
C THR A 600 16.28 -16.98 22.91
N ALA A 601 15.14 -16.79 23.60
CA ALA A 601 15.04 -15.80 24.66
C ALA A 601 15.97 -16.15 25.83
N ALA A 602 16.69 -15.16 26.38
CA ALA A 602 17.63 -15.36 27.47
C ALA A 602 16.92 -15.67 28.79
N GLU A 603 15.86 -14.93 29.09
CA GLU A 603 15.11 -15.07 30.34
C GLU A 603 13.94 -16.07 30.25
N THR A 604 13.69 -16.79 31.34
CA THR A 604 12.56 -17.72 31.44
C THR A 604 11.21 -16.99 31.34
N THR A 605 11.12 -15.81 31.93
CA THR A 605 9.97 -14.90 31.86
C THR A 605 9.62 -14.57 30.40
N ASP A 606 10.63 -14.25 29.59
CA ASP A 606 10.44 -13.97 28.16
C ASP A 606 10.01 -15.20 27.38
N ARG A 607 10.59 -16.39 27.67
CA ARG A 607 10.14 -17.65 27.06
C ARG A 607 8.67 -17.92 27.35
N VAL A 608 8.27 -17.82 28.61
CA VAL A 608 6.87 -18.00 29.03
C VAL A 608 5.95 -17.01 28.31
N ARG A 609 6.35 -15.74 28.22
CA ARG A 609 5.56 -14.72 27.54
C ARG A 609 5.42 -14.97 26.04
N ARG A 610 6.50 -15.37 25.35
CA ARG A 610 6.47 -15.70 23.91
C ARG A 610 5.64 -16.95 23.65
N THR A 611 5.76 -17.97 24.50
CA THR A 611 4.91 -19.17 24.45
C THR A 611 3.44 -18.81 24.65
N ALA A 612 3.11 -17.99 25.64
CA ALA A 612 1.74 -17.56 25.89
C ALA A 612 1.15 -16.79 24.69
N ARG A 613 1.93 -15.89 24.07
CA ARG A 613 1.50 -15.16 22.87
C ARG A 613 1.21 -16.10 21.70
N ALA A 614 2.14 -17.01 21.40
CA ALA A 614 1.95 -18.00 20.34
C ALA A 614 0.75 -18.91 20.63
N ALA A 615 0.58 -19.34 21.88
CA ALA A 615 -0.54 -20.15 22.33
C ALA A 615 -1.88 -19.43 22.15
N ILE A 616 -1.98 -18.14 22.50
CA ILE A 616 -3.19 -17.34 22.29
C ILE A 616 -3.54 -17.26 20.80
N GLY A 617 -2.55 -17.01 19.95
CA GLY A 617 -2.75 -16.94 18.49
C GLY A 617 -3.27 -18.24 17.87
N VAL A 618 -2.96 -19.39 18.48
CA VAL A 618 -3.47 -20.70 18.05
C VAL A 618 -4.81 -21.05 18.72
N ALA A 619 -4.91 -20.85 20.04
CA ALA A 619 -6.03 -21.28 20.85
C ALA A 619 -7.29 -20.45 20.59
N VAL A 620 -7.19 -19.13 20.45
CA VAL A 620 -8.38 -18.27 20.26
C VAL A 620 -9.15 -18.65 18.99
N PRO A 621 -8.53 -18.75 17.79
CA PRO A 621 -9.24 -19.19 16.60
C PRO A 621 -9.79 -20.61 16.73
N ALA A 622 -9.04 -21.51 17.36
CA ALA A 622 -9.47 -22.90 17.57
C ALA A 622 -10.69 -23.00 18.49
N VAL A 623 -10.70 -22.26 19.60
CA VAL A 623 -11.82 -22.19 20.55
C VAL A 623 -13.06 -21.59 19.90
N VAL A 624 -12.92 -20.56 19.06
CA VAL A 624 -14.05 -19.98 18.30
C VAL A 624 -14.69 -21.05 17.40
N VAL A 625 -13.87 -21.80 16.66
CA VAL A 625 -14.37 -22.87 15.80
C VAL A 625 -14.93 -24.04 16.61
N ALA A 626 -14.30 -24.41 17.71
CA ALA A 626 -14.80 -25.46 18.60
C ALA A 626 -16.14 -25.07 19.25
N ALA A 627 -16.30 -23.81 19.65
CA ALA A 627 -17.57 -23.28 20.19
C ALA A 627 -18.68 -23.36 19.14
N LEU A 628 -18.38 -22.98 17.90
CA LEU A 628 -19.31 -23.13 16.79
C LEU A 628 -19.71 -24.61 16.59
N MET A 629 -18.74 -25.54 16.64
CA MET A 629 -19.03 -26.96 16.50
C MET A 629 -19.80 -27.57 17.68
N VAL A 630 -19.57 -27.11 18.91
CA VAL A 630 -20.29 -27.59 20.10
C VAL A 630 -21.72 -27.03 20.11
N PHE A 631 -21.88 -25.73 19.94
CA PHE A 631 -23.15 -25.05 20.16
C PHE A 631 -24.05 -25.02 18.92
N VAL A 632 -23.47 -24.90 17.72
CA VAL A 632 -24.24 -24.81 16.47
C VAL A 632 -24.36 -26.18 15.79
N PHE A 633 -23.24 -26.83 15.49
CA PHE A 633 -23.26 -28.12 14.77
C PHE A 633 -23.52 -29.33 15.67
N ARG A 634 -23.37 -29.16 16.99
CA ARG A 634 -23.46 -30.24 18.00
C ARG A 634 -22.67 -31.50 17.61
N SER A 635 -21.53 -31.31 16.93
CA SER A 635 -20.79 -32.37 16.25
C SER A 635 -19.58 -32.87 17.03
N ILE A 636 -19.18 -32.19 18.11
CA ILE A 636 -18.02 -32.54 18.92
C ILE A 636 -18.31 -32.40 20.43
N HIS A 637 -17.56 -33.13 21.25
CA HIS A 637 -17.67 -33.09 22.71
C HIS A 637 -17.11 -31.78 23.31
N TRP A 638 -17.66 -31.34 24.45
CA TRP A 638 -17.26 -30.09 25.13
C TRP A 638 -15.77 -30.04 25.50
N SER A 639 -15.12 -31.20 25.70
CA SER A 639 -13.68 -31.24 26.03
C SER A 639 -12.79 -30.69 24.90
N ASN A 640 -13.27 -30.64 23.64
CA ASN A 640 -12.59 -29.96 22.54
C ASN A 640 -12.63 -28.44 22.69
N LEU A 641 -13.68 -27.88 23.29
CA LEU A 641 -13.77 -26.44 23.57
C LEU A 641 -12.71 -26.01 24.60
N ALA A 642 -12.44 -26.89 25.56
CA ALA A 642 -11.38 -26.70 26.55
C ALA A 642 -9.98 -27.10 26.05
N LEU A 643 -9.85 -27.63 24.81
CA LEU A 643 -8.61 -28.11 24.21
C LEU A 643 -7.86 -29.16 25.07
N VAL A 644 -8.62 -30.03 25.75
CA VAL A 644 -8.12 -31.11 26.61
C VAL A 644 -8.77 -32.45 26.27
N HIS A 645 -9.26 -32.62 25.04
CA HIS A 645 -9.97 -33.83 24.63
C HIS A 645 -9.08 -35.07 24.75
N TRP A 646 -7.80 -34.94 24.41
CA TRP A 646 -6.80 -36.02 24.58
C TRP A 646 -6.68 -36.55 26.02
N LEU A 647 -7.00 -35.73 27.03
CA LEU A 647 -6.93 -36.12 28.45
C LEU A 647 -8.22 -36.79 28.92
N VAL A 648 -9.36 -36.32 28.43
CA VAL A 648 -10.69 -36.78 28.87
C VAL A 648 -11.12 -38.04 28.12
N ARG A 649 -10.87 -38.12 26.81
CA ARG A 649 -11.28 -39.25 25.94
C ARG A 649 -10.16 -39.60 24.94
N PRO A 650 -9.03 -40.17 25.41
CA PRO A 650 -7.87 -40.45 24.55
C PRO A 650 -8.11 -41.45 23.41
N GLY A 651 -9.19 -42.24 23.47
CA GLY A 651 -9.56 -43.23 22.45
C GLY A 651 -10.51 -42.71 21.36
N ASP A 652 -11.01 -41.47 21.47
CA ASP A 652 -11.93 -40.89 20.50
C ASP A 652 -11.18 -40.19 19.35
N ILE A 653 -11.83 -40.05 18.19
CA ILE A 653 -11.29 -39.25 17.08
C ILE A 653 -11.35 -37.78 17.46
N ASN A 654 -10.18 -37.15 17.55
CA ASN A 654 -10.04 -35.76 17.92
C ASN A 654 -9.65 -34.91 16.70
N ILE A 655 -10.55 -34.10 16.17
CA ILE A 655 -10.25 -33.23 15.02
C ILE A 655 -9.29 -32.06 15.39
N PHE A 656 -9.21 -31.71 16.66
CA PHE A 656 -8.31 -30.67 17.21
C PHE A 656 -7.00 -31.23 17.75
N TRP A 657 -6.71 -32.53 17.56
CA TRP A 657 -5.52 -33.19 18.13
C TRP A 657 -4.23 -32.41 17.86
N PHE A 658 -4.07 -31.87 16.65
CA PHE A 658 -2.89 -31.10 16.26
C PHE A 658 -2.73 -29.85 17.12
N VAL A 659 -3.83 -29.12 17.37
CA VAL A 659 -3.85 -27.90 18.16
C VAL A 659 -3.56 -28.21 19.63
N GLU A 660 -4.22 -29.22 20.18
CA GLU A 660 -4.00 -29.66 21.56
C GLU A 660 -2.55 -30.11 21.79
N ALA A 661 -2.00 -30.92 20.86
CA ALA A 661 -0.61 -31.35 20.90
C ALA A 661 0.36 -30.16 20.79
N LEU A 662 0.13 -29.24 19.85
CA LEU A 662 0.99 -28.07 19.67
C LEU A 662 1.04 -27.18 20.93
N LEU A 663 -0.11 -26.91 21.54
CA LEU A 663 -0.20 -26.09 22.76
C LEU A 663 0.48 -26.79 23.95
N MET A 664 0.19 -28.08 24.14
CA MET A 664 0.77 -28.88 25.22
C MET A 664 2.29 -28.99 25.08
N LEU A 665 2.79 -29.35 23.89
CA LEU A 665 4.22 -29.51 23.65
C LEU A 665 4.99 -28.19 23.80
N SER A 666 4.39 -27.07 23.36
CA SER A 666 4.97 -25.73 23.56
C SER A 666 5.06 -25.37 25.04
N ALA A 667 4.00 -25.63 25.82
CA ALA A 667 3.96 -25.38 27.26
C ALA A 667 4.95 -26.26 28.03
N VAL A 668 4.95 -27.57 27.77
CA VAL A 668 5.84 -28.54 28.42
C VAL A 668 7.30 -28.24 28.08
N THR A 669 7.62 -27.97 26.82
CA THR A 669 8.99 -27.61 26.44
C THR A 669 9.45 -26.33 27.15
N THR A 670 8.58 -25.32 27.25
CA THR A 670 8.89 -24.09 28.00
C THR A 670 9.16 -24.38 29.48
N ALA A 671 8.33 -25.21 30.11
CA ALA A 671 8.48 -25.61 31.51
C ALA A 671 9.76 -26.43 31.73
N LEU A 672 10.10 -27.36 30.83
CA LEU A 672 11.32 -28.16 30.92
C LEU A 672 12.58 -27.28 30.84
N VAL A 673 12.65 -26.36 29.87
CA VAL A 673 13.81 -25.45 29.74
C VAL A 673 13.80 -24.36 30.84
N ALA A 674 12.70 -24.20 31.59
CA ALA A 674 12.70 -23.38 32.81
C ALA A 674 13.45 -24.05 33.97
N VAL A 675 13.62 -25.38 33.97
CA VAL A 675 14.40 -26.08 35.00
C VAL A 675 15.88 -25.70 34.90
N PRO A 676 16.57 -25.25 35.97
CA PRO A 676 17.94 -24.74 35.90
C PRO A 676 18.95 -25.69 35.25
N ARG A 677 18.88 -26.99 35.55
CA ARG A 677 19.78 -28.01 34.96
C ARG A 677 19.56 -28.17 33.46
N VAL A 678 18.30 -28.24 33.03
CA VAL A 678 17.95 -28.36 31.60
C VAL A 678 18.30 -27.07 30.86
N ARG A 679 18.06 -25.92 31.49
CA ARG A 679 18.44 -24.60 30.96
C ARG A 679 19.95 -24.51 30.73
N ALA A 680 20.75 -24.92 31.71
CA ALA A 680 22.20 -24.93 31.62
C ALA A 680 22.69 -25.90 30.53
N ALA A 681 22.14 -27.11 30.48
CA ALA A 681 22.46 -28.10 29.44
C ALA A 681 22.11 -27.58 28.04
N TYR A 682 20.91 -27.00 27.87
CA TYR A 682 20.46 -26.43 26.60
C TYR A 682 21.30 -25.23 26.19
N ALA A 683 21.70 -24.36 27.13
CA ALA A 683 22.58 -23.24 26.83
C ALA A 683 24.00 -23.69 26.44
N ALA A 684 24.50 -24.78 27.00
CA ALA A 684 25.82 -25.33 26.71
C ALA A 684 25.89 -26.04 25.34
N ASP A 685 24.93 -26.91 25.04
CA ASP A 685 24.80 -27.55 23.73
C ASP A 685 23.32 -27.80 23.40
N PRO A 686 22.66 -26.86 22.70
CA PRO A 686 21.25 -26.97 22.35
C PRO A 686 20.95 -28.23 21.53
N TRP A 687 21.85 -28.60 20.61
CA TRP A 687 21.67 -29.74 19.72
C TRP A 687 21.74 -31.05 20.48
N ARG A 688 22.76 -31.24 21.34
CA ARG A 688 22.84 -32.46 22.17
C ARG A 688 21.65 -32.59 23.10
N THR A 689 21.21 -31.49 23.71
CA THR A 689 20.05 -31.50 24.61
C THR A 689 18.77 -31.88 23.86
N ALA A 690 18.55 -31.31 22.67
CA ALA A 690 17.41 -31.65 21.82
C ALA A 690 17.45 -33.10 21.31
N MET A 691 18.63 -33.61 20.92
CA MET A 691 18.80 -35.00 20.49
C MET A 691 18.60 -36.00 21.64
N ALA A 692 19.03 -35.67 22.86
CA ALA A 692 18.78 -36.49 24.04
C ALA A 692 17.28 -36.54 24.36
N ALA A 693 16.59 -35.39 24.31
CA ALA A 693 15.14 -35.34 24.45
C ALA A 693 14.43 -36.13 23.34
N LEU A 694 14.89 -36.02 22.09
CA LEU A 694 14.37 -36.78 20.97
C LEU A 694 14.51 -38.29 21.22
N ALA A 695 15.68 -38.76 21.66
CA ALA A 695 15.91 -40.16 21.98
C ALA A 695 14.96 -40.70 23.06
N VAL A 696 14.69 -39.91 24.11
CA VAL A 696 13.69 -40.26 25.14
C VAL A 696 12.29 -40.35 24.53
N LEU A 697 11.93 -39.43 23.64
CA LEU A 697 10.61 -39.40 22.99
C LEU A 697 10.42 -40.48 21.92
N LEU A 698 11.49 -41.16 21.48
CA LEU A 698 11.36 -42.35 20.63
C LEU A 698 10.74 -43.53 21.40
N VAL A 699 10.89 -43.59 22.72
CA VAL A 699 10.28 -44.64 23.56
C VAL A 699 8.75 -44.64 23.46
N PRO A 700 8.02 -43.57 23.82
CA PRO A 700 6.56 -43.55 23.67
C PRO A 700 6.11 -43.63 22.21
N ARG A 701 6.94 -43.15 21.26
CA ARG A 701 6.67 -43.26 19.83
C ARG A 701 6.62 -44.72 19.34
N TYR A 702 7.51 -45.60 19.79
CA TYR A 702 7.46 -47.02 19.41
C TYR A 702 6.56 -47.84 20.33
N LEU A 703 6.58 -47.56 21.64
CA LEU A 703 5.87 -48.36 22.64
C LEU A 703 4.35 -48.22 22.52
N VAL A 704 3.82 -47.00 22.39
CA VAL A 704 2.36 -46.78 22.42
C VAL A 704 1.65 -47.39 21.19
N PRO A 705 2.09 -47.14 19.94
CA PRO A 705 1.46 -47.75 18.77
C PRO A 705 1.64 -49.27 18.67
N ALA A 706 2.62 -49.85 19.36
CA ALA A 706 2.79 -51.30 19.44
C ALA A 706 1.83 -51.95 20.46
N LEU A 707 1.32 -51.19 21.42
CA LEU A 707 0.42 -51.67 22.47
C LEU A 707 -1.06 -51.36 22.18
N VAL A 708 -1.34 -50.28 21.46
CA VAL A 708 -2.70 -49.79 21.20
C VAL A 708 -2.82 -49.28 19.78
N ASP A 709 -3.76 -49.83 19.02
CA ASP A 709 -4.13 -49.35 17.69
C ASP A 709 -5.25 -48.29 17.76
N GLY A 710 -5.30 -47.41 16.76
CA GLY A 710 -6.37 -46.41 16.59
C GLY A 710 -5.92 -44.94 16.74
N PRO A 711 -6.81 -44.02 17.16
CA PRO A 711 -6.56 -42.57 17.16
C PRO A 711 -5.50 -42.11 18.17
N VAL A 712 -4.96 -43.04 18.98
CA VAL A 712 -3.87 -42.81 19.95
C VAL A 712 -2.58 -42.27 19.30
N ARG A 713 -2.40 -42.44 17.98
CA ARG A 713 -1.26 -41.90 17.21
C ARG A 713 -1.27 -40.37 17.09
N GLY A 714 -2.37 -39.70 17.44
CA GLY A 714 -2.48 -38.24 17.53
C GLY A 714 -2.27 -37.69 18.94
N LEU A 715 -2.02 -38.54 19.95
CA LEU A 715 -1.83 -38.08 21.32
C LEU A 715 -0.53 -37.28 21.45
N PRO A 716 -0.51 -36.19 22.26
CA PRO A 716 0.67 -35.34 22.40
C PRO A 716 1.96 -36.11 22.68
N GLY A 717 1.92 -37.16 23.51
CA GLY A 717 3.08 -38.00 23.83
C GLY A 717 3.62 -38.83 22.64
N THR A 718 2.76 -39.26 21.72
CA THR A 718 3.14 -40.08 20.55
C THR A 718 3.67 -39.25 19.39
N VAL A 719 3.28 -37.96 19.30
CA VAL A 719 3.73 -37.02 18.26
C VAL A 719 4.81 -36.05 18.75
N ALA A 720 5.11 -36.04 20.05
CA ALA A 720 6.11 -35.17 20.67
C ALA A 720 7.47 -35.20 19.97
N TRP A 721 7.89 -36.39 19.50
CA TRP A 721 9.15 -36.57 18.79
C TRP A 721 9.23 -35.72 17.50
N LEU A 722 8.13 -35.47 16.79
CA LEU A 722 8.12 -34.62 15.59
C LEU A 722 8.47 -33.17 15.95
N PHE A 723 7.84 -32.65 17.01
CA PHE A 723 8.09 -31.30 17.51
C PHE A 723 9.54 -31.13 17.97
N VAL A 724 10.05 -32.10 18.75
CA VAL A 724 11.43 -32.06 19.25
C VAL A 724 12.45 -32.33 18.14
N ALA A 725 12.14 -33.16 17.15
CA ALA A 725 12.95 -33.32 15.95
C ALA A 725 13.07 -31.99 15.19
N GLY A 726 11.96 -31.24 15.08
CA GLY A 726 11.97 -29.87 14.56
C GLY A 726 12.89 -28.93 15.34
N ILE A 727 12.85 -28.96 16.68
CA ILE A 727 13.78 -28.20 17.52
C ILE A 727 15.23 -28.61 17.23
N ALA A 728 15.52 -29.91 17.19
CA ALA A 728 16.86 -30.44 16.91
C ALA A 728 17.38 -30.01 15.52
N MET A 729 16.51 -29.99 14.50
CA MET A 729 16.85 -29.51 13.15
C MET A 729 17.20 -28.02 13.16
N ALA A 730 16.48 -27.20 13.91
CA ALA A 730 16.73 -25.76 13.98
C ALA A 730 18.09 -25.41 14.62
N VAL A 731 18.54 -26.20 15.60
CA VAL A 731 19.80 -25.99 16.32
C VAL A 731 20.98 -26.80 15.75
N ALA A 732 20.77 -27.52 14.64
CA ALA A 732 21.83 -28.27 13.96
C ALA A 732 22.73 -27.33 13.12
N ASP A 733 23.76 -26.82 13.77
CA ASP A 733 24.73 -25.85 13.25
C ASP A 733 25.74 -26.44 12.24
N THR A 734 26.07 -27.72 12.32
CA THR A 734 27.01 -28.39 11.39
C THR A 734 26.32 -29.35 10.43
N ARG A 735 26.91 -29.56 9.24
CA ARG A 735 26.41 -30.53 8.25
C ARG A 735 26.29 -31.94 8.83
N ARG A 736 27.26 -32.36 9.66
CA ARG A 736 27.21 -33.66 10.35
C ARG A 736 26.00 -33.75 11.28
N ARG A 737 25.77 -32.72 12.10
CA ARG A 737 24.62 -32.67 13.01
C ARG A 737 23.29 -32.70 12.24
N ARG A 738 23.18 -31.98 11.13
CA ARG A 738 21.99 -32.01 10.26
C ARG A 738 21.72 -33.39 9.66
N VAL A 739 22.75 -34.05 9.15
CA VAL A 739 22.63 -35.41 8.59
C VAL A 739 22.25 -36.42 9.68
N VAL A 740 22.85 -36.33 10.88
CA VAL A 740 22.51 -37.20 12.01
C VAL A 740 21.07 -36.98 12.46
N THR A 741 20.65 -35.72 12.64
CA THR A 741 19.26 -35.40 13.01
C THR A 741 18.27 -35.89 11.95
N ALA A 742 18.59 -35.71 10.66
CA ALA A 742 17.78 -36.22 9.55
C ALA A 742 17.68 -37.75 9.59
N ALA A 743 18.79 -38.46 9.82
CA ALA A 743 18.82 -39.92 9.90
C ALA A 743 18.01 -40.46 11.08
N VAL A 744 18.13 -39.84 12.27
CA VAL A 744 17.34 -40.24 13.45
C VAL A 744 15.85 -39.95 13.24
N ALA A 745 15.50 -38.79 12.70
CA ALA A 745 14.12 -38.45 12.39
C ALA A 745 13.53 -39.38 11.30
N ALA A 746 14.34 -39.77 10.32
CA ALA A 746 13.97 -40.74 9.29
C ALA A 746 13.76 -42.15 9.84
N ALA A 747 14.62 -42.60 10.76
CA ALA A 747 14.40 -43.87 11.45
C ALA A 747 13.08 -43.84 12.26
N ALA A 748 12.82 -42.72 12.95
CA ALA A 748 11.62 -42.53 13.76
C ALA A 748 10.30 -42.53 12.95
N THR A 749 10.34 -42.27 11.64
CA THR A 749 9.15 -42.40 10.78
C THR A 749 8.77 -43.84 10.48
N ILE A 750 9.71 -44.79 10.55
CA ILE A 750 9.46 -46.17 10.15
C ILE A 750 8.43 -46.80 11.08
N GLY A 751 7.35 -47.32 10.50
CA GLY A 751 6.27 -47.99 11.23
C GLY A 751 5.53 -47.04 12.16
N PHE A 752 5.34 -45.77 11.74
CA PHE A 752 4.48 -44.86 12.51
C PHE A 752 3.02 -45.08 12.15
N PHE A 753 2.77 -45.22 10.85
CA PHE A 753 1.47 -45.55 10.31
C PHE A 753 1.48 -46.94 9.66
N PRO A 754 0.32 -47.63 9.62
CA PRO A 754 0.16 -48.85 8.85
C PRO A 754 0.33 -48.59 7.35
N GLU A 755 -0.05 -47.39 6.88
CA GLU A 755 0.12 -46.95 5.50
C GLU A 755 1.54 -46.40 5.28
N TRP A 756 2.38 -47.17 4.59
CA TRP A 756 3.76 -46.79 4.30
C TRP A 756 3.87 -45.51 3.46
N GLU A 757 2.84 -45.17 2.67
CA GLU A 757 2.80 -43.94 1.87
C GLU A 757 2.79 -42.70 2.76
N ARG A 758 2.10 -42.76 3.90
CA ARG A 758 2.03 -41.66 4.87
C ARG A 758 3.38 -41.49 5.57
N ASP A 759 4.03 -42.59 5.96
CA ASP A 759 5.36 -42.57 6.54
C ASP A 759 6.39 -41.98 5.55
N LEU A 760 6.29 -42.31 4.26
CA LEU A 760 7.14 -41.77 3.21
C LEU A 760 6.96 -40.25 3.03
N ILE A 761 5.72 -39.75 3.07
CA ILE A 761 5.44 -38.30 2.98
C ILE A 761 6.03 -37.55 4.18
N ILE A 762 5.86 -38.10 5.39
CA ILE A 762 6.43 -37.50 6.62
C ILE A 762 7.96 -37.52 6.54
N LEU A 763 8.55 -38.65 6.15
CA LEU A 763 10.00 -38.80 5.93
C LEU A 763 10.52 -37.74 4.95
N ALA A 764 9.90 -37.62 3.78
CA ALA A 764 10.29 -36.64 2.77
C ALA A 764 10.22 -35.20 3.31
N GLY A 765 9.15 -34.86 4.04
CA GLY A 765 9.01 -33.57 4.69
C GLY A 765 10.10 -33.27 5.73
N LEU A 766 10.43 -34.26 6.58
CA LEU A 766 11.46 -34.14 7.62
C LEU A 766 12.87 -34.04 7.03
N VAL A 767 13.17 -34.85 6.00
CA VAL A 767 14.46 -34.79 5.28
C VAL A 767 14.61 -33.45 4.58
N LEU A 768 13.56 -32.97 3.90
CA LEU A 768 13.59 -31.67 3.23
C LEU A 768 13.80 -30.53 4.24
N LEU A 769 13.10 -30.57 5.38
CA LEU A 769 13.23 -29.60 6.47
C LEU A 769 14.63 -29.61 7.12
N ALA A 770 15.25 -30.78 7.27
CA ALA A 770 16.55 -30.92 7.91
C ALA A 770 17.72 -30.55 6.99
N LEU A 771 17.64 -30.89 5.70
CA LEU A 771 18.77 -30.81 4.78
C LEU A 771 18.74 -29.56 3.90
N LEU A 772 17.55 -29.04 3.58
CA LEU A 772 17.39 -27.88 2.72
C LEU A 772 16.75 -26.73 3.52
N PRO A 773 17.51 -25.69 3.88
CA PRO A 773 16.95 -24.51 4.57
C PRO A 773 16.01 -23.68 3.68
N THR A 774 16.26 -23.68 2.37
CA THR A 774 15.47 -22.98 1.37
C THR A 774 15.23 -23.87 0.15
N VAL A 775 14.09 -23.68 -0.50
CA VAL A 775 13.68 -24.39 -1.71
C VAL A 775 13.51 -23.37 -2.85
N PRO A 776 13.99 -23.67 -4.08
CA PRO A 776 13.72 -22.86 -5.25
C PRO A 776 12.22 -22.89 -5.60
N VAL A 777 11.60 -21.72 -5.73
CA VAL A 777 10.18 -21.57 -6.09
C VAL A 777 10.06 -20.57 -7.25
N PRO A 778 9.31 -20.89 -8.32
CA PRO A 778 9.03 -19.94 -9.40
C PRO A 778 8.39 -18.66 -8.88
N GLY A 779 8.81 -17.49 -9.39
CA GLY A 779 8.34 -16.19 -8.89
C GLY A 779 6.81 -16.00 -8.88
N LEU A 780 6.11 -16.62 -9.83
CA LEU A 780 4.64 -16.61 -9.89
C LEU A 780 3.98 -17.33 -8.69
N LEU A 781 4.64 -18.37 -8.16
CA LEU A 781 4.09 -19.19 -7.08
C LEU A 781 4.44 -18.66 -5.68
N VAL A 782 5.39 -17.74 -5.56
CA VAL A 782 5.83 -17.18 -4.26
C VAL A 782 4.68 -16.51 -3.50
N ARG A 783 3.85 -15.70 -4.20
CA ARG A 783 2.70 -15.01 -3.59
C ARG A 783 1.59 -15.97 -3.13
N PRO A 784 1.03 -16.86 -3.99
CA PRO A 784 -0.05 -17.76 -3.56
C PRO A 784 0.43 -18.73 -2.48
N LEU A 785 1.66 -19.26 -2.59
CA LEU A 785 2.25 -20.12 -1.56
C LEU A 785 2.34 -19.41 -0.21
N GLY A 786 2.74 -18.14 -0.22
CA GLY A 786 2.84 -17.33 0.98
C GLY A 786 1.52 -17.07 1.69
N VAL A 787 0.49 -16.74 0.91
CA VAL A 787 -0.87 -16.50 1.40
C VAL A 787 -1.43 -17.78 2.02
N LEU A 788 -1.27 -18.92 1.36
CA LEU A 788 -1.67 -20.23 1.88
C LEU A 788 -0.88 -20.63 3.13
N ALA A 789 0.43 -20.40 3.15
CA ALA A 789 1.27 -20.68 4.30
C ALA A 789 0.88 -19.84 5.51
N ALA A 790 0.55 -18.55 5.32
CA ALA A 790 0.09 -17.67 6.40
C ALA A 790 -1.25 -18.14 6.99
N ALA A 791 -2.17 -18.59 6.15
CA ALA A 791 -3.50 -19.07 6.56
C ALA A 791 -3.58 -20.56 6.91
N SER A 792 -2.45 -21.28 6.95
CA SER A 792 -2.43 -22.74 7.09
C SER A 792 -3.19 -23.26 8.31
N LEU A 793 -3.11 -22.54 9.45
CA LEU A 793 -3.86 -22.87 10.66
C LEU A 793 -5.36 -22.63 10.46
N HIS A 794 -5.74 -21.46 9.96
CA HIS A 794 -7.14 -21.07 9.81
C HIS A 794 -7.88 -21.98 8.84
N VAL A 795 -7.26 -22.32 7.70
CA VAL A 795 -7.80 -23.33 6.77
C VAL A 795 -7.93 -24.69 7.46
N TYR A 796 -6.92 -25.13 8.21
CA TYR A 796 -6.98 -26.40 8.95
C TYR A 796 -8.18 -26.45 9.89
N LEU A 797 -8.48 -25.35 10.57
CA LEU A 797 -9.58 -25.26 11.54
C LEU A 797 -10.96 -25.29 10.89
N VAL A 798 -11.16 -24.59 9.76
CA VAL A 798 -12.50 -24.35 9.17
C VAL A 798 -12.90 -25.36 8.08
N GLN A 799 -11.97 -26.19 7.60
CA GLN A 799 -12.22 -27.06 6.44
C GLN A 799 -13.42 -28.00 6.63
N PHE A 800 -13.57 -28.63 7.80
CA PHE A 800 -14.65 -29.60 8.04
C PHE A 800 -16.03 -28.96 8.08
N GLN A 801 -16.12 -27.73 8.58
CA GLN A 801 -17.36 -26.97 8.63
C GLN A 801 -17.78 -26.58 7.23
N VAL A 802 -16.83 -26.18 6.37
CA VAL A 802 -17.11 -25.86 4.98
C VAL A 802 -17.57 -27.09 4.20
N PHE A 803 -17.00 -28.27 4.45
CA PHE A 803 -17.40 -29.50 3.76
C PHE A 803 -18.86 -29.87 4.04
N ALA A 804 -19.41 -29.49 5.18
CA ALA A 804 -20.80 -29.75 5.53
C ALA A 804 -21.83 -28.95 4.71
N PHE A 805 -21.42 -27.89 4.00
CA PHE A 805 -22.31 -26.99 3.26
C PHE A 805 -22.17 -27.08 1.73
N VAL A 806 -21.27 -27.92 1.23
CA VAL A 806 -20.93 -27.97 -0.19
C VAL A 806 -20.83 -29.43 -0.64
N ASP A 807 -21.50 -29.78 -1.74
CA ASP A 807 -21.67 -31.19 -2.12
C ASP A 807 -20.58 -31.73 -3.08
N THR A 808 -19.72 -30.86 -3.63
CA THR A 808 -18.71 -31.26 -4.64
C THR A 808 -17.27 -31.13 -4.12
N PRO A 809 -16.42 -32.17 -4.21
CA PRO A 809 -15.05 -32.16 -3.67
C PRO A 809 -14.16 -30.99 -4.14
N ARG A 810 -14.27 -30.58 -5.41
CA ARG A 810 -13.50 -29.45 -5.96
C ARG A 810 -13.94 -28.10 -5.38
N VAL A 811 -15.26 -27.94 -5.19
CA VAL A 811 -15.83 -26.72 -4.61
C VAL A 811 -15.60 -26.69 -3.11
N GLN A 812 -15.74 -27.82 -2.41
CA GLN A 812 -15.37 -27.98 -1.00
C GLN A 812 -13.91 -27.56 -0.76
N PHE A 813 -12.99 -28.03 -1.60
CA PHE A 813 -11.58 -27.66 -1.53
C PHE A 813 -11.36 -26.16 -1.73
N ALA A 814 -11.88 -25.59 -2.81
CA ALA A 814 -11.73 -24.16 -3.10
C ALA A 814 -12.37 -23.27 -2.02
N ALA A 815 -13.56 -23.64 -1.55
CA ALA A 815 -14.27 -22.93 -0.50
C ALA A 815 -13.54 -23.02 0.84
N ALA A 816 -12.98 -24.17 1.21
CA ALA A 816 -12.23 -24.33 2.46
C ALA A 816 -10.96 -23.45 2.46
N LEU A 817 -10.26 -23.37 1.31
CA LEU A 817 -9.15 -22.43 1.15
C LEU A 817 -9.63 -20.98 1.28
N GLY A 818 -10.66 -20.58 0.52
CA GLY A 818 -11.19 -19.22 0.51
C GLY A 818 -11.70 -18.75 1.89
N VAL A 819 -12.54 -19.55 2.55
CA VAL A 819 -13.06 -19.26 3.89
C VAL A 819 -11.93 -19.23 4.92
N GLY A 820 -10.94 -20.12 4.82
CA GLY A 820 -9.78 -20.09 5.70
C GLY A 820 -8.92 -18.83 5.53
N LEU A 821 -8.80 -18.29 4.30
CA LEU A 821 -8.13 -17.01 4.04
C LEU A 821 -8.87 -15.83 4.68
N VAL A 822 -10.20 -15.78 4.51
CA VAL A 822 -11.04 -14.75 5.13
C VAL A 822 -10.97 -14.84 6.65
N PHE A 823 -11.09 -16.05 7.20
CA PHE A 823 -10.97 -16.28 8.64
C PHE A 823 -9.59 -15.89 9.17
N CYS A 824 -8.53 -16.13 8.42
CA CYS A 824 -7.18 -15.67 8.75
C CYS A 824 -7.11 -14.14 8.83
N ALA A 825 -7.66 -13.42 7.86
CA ALA A 825 -7.67 -11.96 7.84
C ALA A 825 -8.44 -11.37 9.04
N VAL A 826 -9.65 -11.89 9.30
CA VAL A 826 -10.50 -11.46 10.42
C VAL A 826 -9.85 -11.76 11.77
N SER A 827 -9.34 -12.99 11.93
CA SER A 827 -8.66 -13.42 13.15
C SER A 827 -7.41 -12.59 13.43
N THR A 828 -6.61 -12.31 12.40
CA THR A 828 -5.40 -11.48 12.54
C THR A 828 -5.77 -10.04 12.92
N TYR A 829 -6.81 -9.48 12.32
CA TYR A 829 -7.32 -8.16 12.68
C TYR A 829 -7.81 -8.09 14.14
N ALA A 830 -8.56 -9.09 14.59
CA ALA A 830 -9.05 -9.17 15.97
C ALA A 830 -7.92 -9.37 16.99
N LEU A 831 -6.99 -10.29 16.72
CA LEU A 831 -5.85 -10.58 17.60
C LEU A 831 -4.90 -9.39 17.77
N ARG A 832 -4.76 -8.52 16.76
CA ARG A 832 -3.96 -7.28 16.85
C ARG A 832 -4.54 -6.25 17.81
N ARG A 833 -5.86 -6.30 18.07
CA ARG A 833 -6.57 -5.38 18.97
C ARG A 833 -6.70 -5.91 20.39
N LEU A 834 -6.38 -7.18 20.62
CA LEU A 834 -6.32 -7.72 21.97
C LEU A 834 -5.08 -7.17 22.70
N PRO A 835 -5.22 -6.68 23.95
CA PRO A 835 -4.08 -6.28 24.77
C PRO A 835 -3.29 -7.53 25.18
N LEU A 836 -2.44 -8.01 24.27
CA LEU A 836 -1.51 -9.10 24.55
C LEU A 836 -0.45 -8.59 25.53
N PRO A 837 0.07 -9.46 26.42
CA PRO A 837 1.01 -9.03 27.46
C PRO A 837 2.21 -8.27 26.85
N GLY A 838 2.29 -6.98 27.16
CA GLY A 838 3.32 -6.04 26.73
C GLY A 838 4.65 -6.22 27.49
N PRO A 839 5.76 -5.60 27.03
CA PRO A 839 7.08 -5.73 27.67
C PRO A 839 7.10 -5.14 29.09
N THR A 840 6.17 -4.23 29.38
CA THR A 840 6.04 -3.52 30.65
C THR A 840 5.11 -4.20 31.65
N GLY A 841 4.61 -5.41 31.36
CA GLY A 841 3.73 -6.20 32.24
C GLY A 841 4.41 -6.85 33.46
N GLY A 842 5.51 -6.30 33.96
CA GLY A 842 6.19 -6.78 35.17
C GLY A 842 5.40 -6.56 36.47
N ALA A 843 4.28 -5.84 36.42
CA ALA A 843 3.47 -5.50 37.59
C ALA A 843 2.57 -6.67 38.07
N LEU A 844 2.08 -7.53 37.18
CA LEU A 844 1.18 -8.62 37.57
C LEU A 844 1.93 -9.79 38.24
N ILE A 845 3.17 -10.06 37.79
CA ILE A 845 4.04 -11.08 38.41
C ILE A 845 4.69 -10.56 39.70
N ARG A 846 4.97 -9.25 39.82
CA ARG A 846 5.38 -8.67 41.11
C ARG A 846 4.28 -8.74 42.17
N ARG A 847 3.00 -8.56 41.80
CA ARG A 847 1.87 -8.71 42.74
C ARG A 847 1.67 -10.15 43.24
N LEU A 848 2.08 -11.16 42.48
CA LEU A 848 2.09 -12.56 42.95
C LEU A 848 3.37 -12.93 43.72
N GLY A 849 4.47 -12.19 43.53
CA GLY A 849 5.71 -12.33 44.31
C GLY A 849 5.70 -11.62 45.66
N THR A 850 4.91 -10.55 45.82
CA THR A 850 4.79 -9.80 47.08
C THR A 850 3.77 -10.40 48.06
N ALA A 851 2.96 -11.38 47.63
CA ALA A 851 2.06 -12.12 48.52
C ALA A 851 2.79 -13.13 49.45
N LYS A 852 4.13 -13.21 49.39
CA LYS A 852 4.95 -14.01 50.30
C LYS A 852 5.58 -13.23 51.46
N HIS A 853 5.29 -11.93 51.63
CA HIS A 853 5.87 -11.09 52.69
C HIS A 853 4.87 -10.31 53.56
N SER A 854 3.57 -10.65 53.51
CA SER A 854 2.55 -10.02 54.38
C SER A 854 1.68 -11.03 55.14
N VAL A 855 2.21 -12.21 55.47
CA VAL A 855 1.62 -13.13 56.47
C VAL A 855 2.65 -13.42 57.57
N ARG A 856 3.18 -12.34 58.15
CA ARG A 856 3.71 -12.28 59.50
C ARG A 856 3.27 -10.91 60.02
N GLU A 857 2.46 -10.96 61.08
CA GLU A 857 1.80 -9.86 61.80
C GLU A 857 0.36 -9.52 61.35
N VAL A 858 -0.53 -9.79 62.33
CA VAL A 858 -1.99 -9.63 62.45
C VAL A 858 -2.84 -10.76 61.88
#